data_AF-A0A7C3KDJ9-F1
#
_entry.id   AF-A0A7C3KDJ9-F1
#
_cell.length_a   1.000
_cell.length_b   1.000
_cell.length_c   1.000
_cell.angle_alpha   90.00
_cell.angle_beta   90.00
_cell.angle_gamma   90.00
#
_symmetry.space_group_name_H-M   'P 1'
#
loop_
_entity.id
_entity.type
_entity.pdbx_description
1 polymer ?
#
loop_
_entity_poly.entity_id
_entity_poly.type
_entity_poly.pdbx_seq_one_letter_code
_entity_poly.pdbx_strand_id
1 'polypeptide(L)'
;MKHLQTIKLGRFKFSLPKPIGFYRVDFLIAFVLSVVIAIASYIGARQIPEPLITDLYAQDVWFGSDIPTVFGNMSSTDSDFGRNNKHPLFPLLTFPLVFGISKVLQVDPVESARILTAIVAALWVATLFATLRLMRCRRLDATLFSLLGVVSAATMFWFTVPESFSFGSFTIIAGLAFIALTQYYDFSPIWYILVGLLTVSITITNWMVAFFATAVNYRWKKTIAISVLTILAATALWIMQRVVFTNSGFPFQPGTFIGEKKFITVEGPSTKLAAISSFFYQTLIMPAVQFTDHPLRPGWVQPVVNTFAPGSGSLWGAISVGLWTVLLGLGIWSFFTHKGDVKLRIALGLTLLCQLLIHSIYGAGETFIYSLHFIPLLLVFVAFTSLSRFRLLGLALTALLILSVGINNRTQFNQATATIANYGTPQQRVLSQMQARPTDPWLRNQGHVLLATPGSDLDSKAYYEPGGSFSPGVGSFGLSIWVTDTQGNLKFTSDTIPLEKIQQQFVYSPQSAVPELLTKTEYYQAVWSLVKPGSWKLQLNVPKSDLKPVVVIRSVGPAGGAIQSLKLDPQNRGLQINQRWRVTNLPSQSKVYLGSERSPNWLKEQTSATQFEDELGWGYARIALGNNSSAQLVIEDPQVVSTSALNLTRNPAPLELSLPDSQFTASLNAQIAHLLMSLVGDRTRPNDPVNHPLPRLRDGAYQLVALARAGQLDIARQLSPYFAETDLINSTVPEADIPAVGVWSLASVAEQLNDPAYDRSVWPAIRRKAELIRELIATNRPGYPTAKASEAPFSEHPDFLKVELTGGNMMATPNLISIDESASIMSYRALLDAAKLGDRLQQKADASRWREQANQLKAAWQKEFEPFFSQVDTTYTSGLWPSGIAVSNQQELTQGLQQRWDGSRNAEGELNEAPESPHFNLAETHQWLFLNQPDKVWATLRWFWQNQSSPGLFTWWGSNDEGPVATPKSLSKWQWVRGWINPAQVTPHYWTAAEMLLLQLDMLAYVDSTANSPTLVIGAGVPKEWLKQPFGVKNLRLAGRLVNWQWDGKQMNVQLQGEKMNIRLGSTFPADTPIKIGGADQPAQA
;
A
#
# COMPACT_ATOMS: atom_id res chain seq x y z
N MET A 1 -46.55 -0.32 -48.53
CA MET A 1 -46.92 -1.65 -49.07
C MET A 1 -45.98 -2.71 -48.53
N LYS A 2 -46.46 -3.95 -48.46
CA LYS A 2 -45.94 -5.14 -47.76
C LYS A 2 -44.46 -5.47 -48.05
N HIS A 3 -43.62 -5.56 -47.01
CA HIS A 3 -42.57 -6.58 -46.88
C HIS A 3 -42.06 -6.64 -45.43
N LEU A 4 -42.36 -7.75 -44.74
CA LEU A 4 -41.77 -8.12 -43.45
C LEU A 4 -40.39 -8.73 -43.71
N GLN A 5 -39.33 -8.06 -43.26
CA GLN A 5 -38.00 -8.65 -43.20
C GLN A 5 -37.93 -9.65 -42.04
N THR A 6 -37.62 -10.87 -42.42
CA THR A 6 -37.43 -12.05 -41.57
C THR A 6 -35.98 -12.06 -41.10
N ILE A 7 -35.72 -12.02 -39.79
CA ILE A 7 -34.39 -12.35 -39.25
C ILE A 7 -34.34 -13.86 -39.07
N LYS A 8 -33.50 -14.55 -39.86
CA LYS A 8 -33.23 -15.99 -39.73
C LYS A 8 -32.08 -16.20 -38.73
N LEU A 9 -32.41 -16.65 -37.53
CA LEU A 9 -31.58 -17.56 -36.73
C LEU A 9 -32.35 -18.86 -36.58
N GLY A 10 -31.67 -20.01 -36.63
CA GLY A 10 -32.23 -21.33 -36.90
C GLY A 10 -33.50 -21.76 -36.14
N ARG A 11 -34.31 -22.60 -36.81
CA ARG A 11 -35.49 -23.40 -36.39
C ARG A 11 -36.60 -22.78 -35.53
N PHE A 12 -36.50 -21.54 -35.04
CA PHE A 12 -37.58 -20.86 -34.31
C PHE A 12 -38.22 -19.75 -35.18
N LYS A 13 -39.42 -19.99 -35.72
CA LYS A 13 -40.21 -18.98 -36.44
C LYS A 13 -40.81 -17.98 -35.44
N PHE A 14 -40.18 -16.83 -35.24
CA PHE A 14 -40.79 -15.68 -34.57
C PHE A 14 -41.53 -14.81 -35.59
N SER A 15 -42.87 -14.90 -35.61
CA SER A 15 -43.73 -13.91 -36.25
C SER A 15 -44.49 -13.18 -35.14
N LEU A 16 -44.02 -12.01 -34.72
CA LEU A 16 -44.72 -11.12 -33.78
C LEU A 16 -46.05 -10.66 -34.41
N PRO A 17 -47.24 -11.03 -33.89
CA PRO A 17 -48.51 -10.47 -34.34
C PRO A 17 -48.67 -9.01 -33.90
N LYS A 18 -49.67 -8.34 -34.50
CA LYS A 18 -49.88 -6.88 -34.55
C LYS A 18 -50.16 -6.06 -33.25
N PRO A 19 -50.34 -6.52 -32.00
CA PRO A 19 -50.77 -5.59 -30.94
C PRO A 19 -49.70 -4.62 -30.43
N ILE A 20 -48.40 -4.89 -30.67
CA ILE A 20 -47.30 -4.05 -30.18
C ILE A 20 -46.25 -3.92 -31.28
N GLY A 21 -46.53 -3.11 -32.30
CA GLY A 21 -45.46 -2.63 -33.16
C GLY A 21 -44.53 -1.77 -32.32
N PHE A 22 -43.36 -2.28 -31.92
CA PHE A 22 -42.24 -1.39 -31.61
C PHE A 22 -41.87 -0.73 -32.93
N TYR A 23 -42.32 0.50 -33.12
CA TYR A 23 -42.02 1.25 -34.33
C TYR A 23 -40.58 1.77 -34.22
N ARG A 24 -39.97 2.16 -35.35
CA ARG A 24 -38.62 2.79 -35.36
C ARG A 24 -38.48 3.91 -34.31
N VAL A 25 -39.57 4.62 -34.03
CA VAL A 25 -39.65 5.67 -33.00
C VAL A 25 -39.50 5.13 -31.58
N ASP A 26 -40.08 3.97 -31.25
CA ASP A 26 -39.95 3.37 -29.92
C ASP A 26 -38.49 2.93 -29.67
N PHE A 27 -37.82 2.38 -30.68
CA PHE A 27 -36.38 2.08 -30.63
C PHE A 27 -35.53 3.34 -30.50
N LEU A 28 -35.85 4.40 -31.24
CA LEU A 28 -35.13 5.67 -31.16
C LEU A 28 -35.25 6.29 -29.75
N ILE A 29 -36.46 6.30 -29.17
CA ILE A 29 -36.66 6.81 -27.81
C ILE A 29 -35.86 5.99 -26.79
N ALA A 30 -35.97 4.66 -26.84
CA ALA A 30 -35.22 3.79 -25.94
C ALA A 30 -33.70 3.99 -26.08
N PHE A 31 -33.20 4.09 -27.31
CA PHE A 31 -31.79 4.35 -27.60
C PHE A 31 -31.33 5.70 -27.04
N VAL A 32 -32.10 6.77 -27.26
CA VAL A 32 -31.77 8.10 -26.71
C VAL A 32 -31.75 8.06 -25.18
N LEU A 33 -32.75 7.44 -24.54
CA LEU A 33 -32.78 7.28 -23.07
C LEU A 33 -31.55 6.50 -22.58
N SER A 34 -31.19 5.41 -23.26
CA SER A 34 -30.02 4.59 -22.94
C SER A 34 -28.71 5.35 -23.06
N VAL A 35 -28.53 6.14 -24.13
CA VAL A 35 -27.33 6.97 -24.32
C VAL A 35 -27.24 8.04 -23.23
N VAL A 36 -28.35 8.73 -22.93
CA VAL A 36 -28.38 9.77 -21.90
C VAL A 36 -28.03 9.22 -20.53
N ILE A 37 -28.64 8.10 -20.11
CA ILE A 37 -28.33 7.50 -18.80
C ILE A 37 -26.92 6.93 -18.74
N ALA A 38 -26.40 6.32 -19.82
CA ALA A 38 -25.04 5.80 -19.84
C ALA A 38 -24.02 6.93 -19.65
N ILE A 39 -24.21 8.05 -20.35
CA ILE A 39 -23.35 9.23 -20.21
C ILE A 39 -23.48 9.80 -18.79
N ALA A 40 -24.70 9.96 -18.26
CA ALA A 40 -24.91 10.49 -16.91
C ALA A 40 -24.31 9.59 -15.82
N SER A 41 -24.51 8.27 -15.93
CA SER A 41 -23.95 7.24 -15.05
C SER A 41 -22.42 7.29 -15.07
N TYR A 42 -21.82 7.34 -16.26
CA TYR A 42 -20.37 7.39 -16.41
C TYR A 42 -19.76 8.69 -15.86
N ILE A 43 -20.37 9.84 -16.15
CA ILE A 43 -19.95 11.14 -15.59
C ILE A 43 -20.08 11.13 -14.06
N GLY A 44 -21.18 10.59 -13.53
CA GLY A 44 -21.38 10.45 -12.09
C GLY A 44 -20.36 9.50 -11.44
N ALA A 45 -20.04 8.39 -12.10
CA ALA A 45 -19.06 7.42 -11.61
C ALA A 45 -17.63 7.97 -11.56
N ARG A 46 -17.29 8.94 -12.43
CA ARG A 46 -16.03 9.68 -12.36
C ARG A 46 -15.98 10.72 -11.24
N GLN A 47 -17.12 11.10 -10.66
CA GLN A 47 -17.16 11.95 -9.46
C GLN A 47 -16.95 11.14 -8.17
N ILE A 48 -17.03 9.81 -8.24
CA ILE A 48 -16.75 8.92 -7.11
C ILE A 48 -15.23 8.75 -6.99
N PRO A 49 -14.62 9.09 -5.83
CA PRO A 49 -13.20 8.87 -5.60
C PRO A 49 -12.81 7.40 -5.75
N GLU A 50 -11.73 7.12 -6.47
CA GLU A 50 -11.25 5.75 -6.70
C GLU A 50 -10.98 4.95 -5.43
N PRO A 51 -10.44 5.53 -4.33
CA PRO A 51 -10.30 4.80 -3.08
C PRO A 51 -11.61 4.22 -2.54
N LEU A 52 -12.76 4.85 -2.79
CA LEU A 52 -14.07 4.30 -2.40
C LEU A 52 -14.39 2.99 -3.14
N ILE A 53 -13.80 2.79 -4.32
CA ILE A 53 -13.99 1.61 -5.17
C ILE A 53 -12.93 0.54 -4.90
N THR A 54 -11.70 0.93 -4.57
CA THR A 54 -10.57 -0.01 -4.53
C THR A 54 -10.04 -0.30 -3.13
N ASP A 55 -10.27 0.58 -2.16
CA ASP A 55 -9.71 0.46 -0.81
C ASP A 55 -10.68 -0.28 0.12
N LEU A 56 -10.27 -1.45 0.63
CA LEU A 56 -11.05 -2.22 1.61
C LEU A 56 -11.32 -1.42 2.91
N TYR A 57 -10.52 -0.41 3.25
CA TYR A 57 -10.81 0.50 4.37
C TYR A 57 -11.94 1.48 4.08
N ALA A 58 -12.38 1.62 2.82
CA ALA A 58 -13.54 2.40 2.43
C ALA A 58 -14.84 1.56 2.39
N GLN A 59 -14.80 0.31 2.84
CA GLN A 59 -15.99 -0.53 2.97
C GLN A 59 -17.05 0.14 3.86
N ASP A 60 -18.32 0.02 3.49
CA ASP A 60 -19.51 0.56 4.18
C ASP A 60 -19.65 2.09 4.12
N VAL A 61 -18.69 2.80 3.53
CA VAL A 61 -18.67 4.27 3.46
C VAL A 61 -19.79 4.80 2.59
N TRP A 62 -20.07 4.23 1.41
CA TRP A 62 -21.12 4.76 0.53
C TRP A 62 -22.50 4.21 0.91
N PHE A 63 -23.17 4.86 1.85
CA PHE A 63 -24.51 4.47 2.35
C PHE A 63 -24.60 3.00 2.80
N GLY A 64 -23.54 2.48 3.45
CA GLY A 64 -23.47 1.10 3.95
C GLY A 64 -23.17 0.05 2.88
N SER A 65 -22.74 0.46 1.68
CA SER A 65 -22.42 -0.48 0.60
C SER A 65 -20.97 -0.99 0.64
N ASP A 66 -20.81 -2.18 0.06
CA ASP A 66 -19.63 -3.03 0.15
C ASP A 66 -18.76 -2.90 -1.12
N ILE A 67 -18.66 -1.68 -1.67
CA ILE A 67 -18.14 -1.43 -3.04
C ILE A 67 -16.76 -2.10 -3.29
N PRO A 68 -15.76 -1.98 -2.40
CA PRO A 68 -14.44 -2.57 -2.64
C PRO A 68 -14.46 -4.09 -2.85
N THR A 69 -15.27 -4.79 -2.06
CA THR A 69 -15.44 -6.24 -2.18
C THR A 69 -16.14 -6.62 -3.49
N VAL A 70 -17.18 -5.87 -3.87
CA VAL A 70 -17.93 -6.14 -5.11
C VAL A 70 -17.07 -5.86 -6.34
N PHE A 71 -16.30 -4.77 -6.33
CA PHE A 71 -15.33 -4.47 -7.36
C PHE A 71 -14.27 -5.56 -7.49
N GLY A 72 -13.73 -6.07 -6.38
CA GLY A 72 -12.84 -7.23 -6.37
C GLY A 72 -13.44 -8.45 -7.06
N ASN A 73 -14.71 -8.76 -6.77
CA ASN A 73 -15.44 -9.87 -7.39
C ASN A 73 -15.71 -9.68 -8.90
N MET A 74 -15.66 -8.44 -9.39
CA MET A 74 -15.78 -8.10 -10.81
C MET A 74 -14.44 -8.08 -11.53
N SER A 75 -13.29 -8.01 -10.83
CA SER A 75 -12.00 -7.67 -11.44
C SER A 75 -10.85 -8.63 -11.12
N SER A 76 -10.98 -9.47 -10.09
CA SER A 76 -9.92 -10.38 -9.63
C SER A 76 -10.45 -11.80 -9.38
N THR A 77 -9.58 -12.80 -9.58
CA THR A 77 -9.85 -14.21 -9.23
C THR A 77 -9.48 -14.55 -7.79
N ASP A 78 -8.80 -13.64 -7.08
CA ASP A 78 -8.26 -13.86 -5.72
C ASP A 78 -8.96 -13.01 -4.64
N SER A 79 -10.11 -12.41 -4.99
CA SER A 79 -10.96 -11.60 -4.11
C SER A 79 -11.64 -12.41 -2.99
N ASP A 80 -12.29 -11.72 -2.05
CA ASP A 80 -13.20 -12.35 -1.09
C ASP A 80 -14.55 -12.69 -1.74
N PHE A 81 -14.74 -13.99 -2.00
CA PHE A 81 -15.97 -14.55 -2.55
C PHE A 81 -16.95 -15.07 -1.48
N GLY A 82 -16.76 -14.69 -0.20
CA GLY A 82 -17.65 -15.03 0.90
C GLY A 82 -19.10 -14.60 0.67
N ARG A 83 -19.33 -13.54 -0.12
CA ARG A 83 -20.65 -13.03 -0.51
C ARG A 83 -21.34 -13.81 -1.64
N ASN A 84 -20.66 -14.75 -2.30
CA ASN A 84 -21.26 -15.54 -3.38
C ASN A 84 -22.39 -16.45 -2.90
N ASN A 85 -22.50 -16.69 -1.59
CA ASN A 85 -23.67 -17.32 -1.00
C ASN A 85 -24.97 -16.51 -1.21
N LYS A 86 -24.89 -15.18 -1.35
CA LYS A 86 -26.01 -14.25 -1.59
C LYS A 86 -26.14 -13.85 -3.06
N HIS A 87 -25.03 -13.88 -3.79
CA HIS A 87 -24.90 -13.51 -5.20
C HIS A 87 -24.33 -14.69 -6.04
N PRO A 88 -25.13 -15.75 -6.26
CA PRO A 88 -24.62 -17.07 -6.64
C PRO A 88 -23.79 -17.11 -7.91
N LEU A 89 -24.12 -16.32 -8.92
CA LEU A 89 -23.47 -16.35 -10.23
C LEU A 89 -22.88 -14.98 -10.62
N PHE A 90 -22.76 -14.05 -9.67
CA PHE A 90 -22.35 -12.68 -9.96
C PHE A 90 -20.93 -12.59 -10.54
N PRO A 91 -19.87 -13.14 -9.91
CA PRO A 91 -18.53 -13.10 -10.48
C PRO A 91 -18.44 -13.79 -11.85
N LEU A 92 -19.13 -14.93 -12.02
CA LEU A 92 -19.14 -15.64 -13.31
C LEU A 92 -19.71 -14.78 -14.45
N LEU A 93 -20.64 -13.86 -14.14
CA LEU A 93 -21.24 -12.96 -15.12
C LEU A 93 -20.42 -11.69 -15.34
N THR A 94 -19.85 -11.10 -14.28
CA THR A 94 -19.23 -9.76 -14.36
C THR A 94 -17.75 -9.79 -14.66
N PHE A 95 -16.99 -10.74 -14.09
CA PHE A 95 -15.54 -10.82 -14.29
C PHE A 95 -15.12 -10.95 -15.76
N PRO A 96 -15.72 -11.85 -16.58
CA PRO A 96 -15.35 -11.95 -18.00
C PRO A 96 -15.63 -10.67 -18.78
N LEU A 97 -16.67 -9.91 -18.39
CA LEU A 97 -17.03 -8.66 -19.06
C LEU A 97 -16.04 -7.53 -18.71
N VAL A 98 -15.69 -7.37 -17.43
CA VAL A 98 -14.68 -6.38 -17.01
C VAL A 98 -13.32 -6.71 -17.61
N PHE A 99 -12.90 -7.97 -17.53
CA PHE A 99 -11.65 -8.44 -18.13
C PHE A 99 -11.63 -8.19 -19.65
N GLY A 100 -12.72 -8.53 -20.36
CA GLY A 100 -12.86 -8.28 -21.78
C GLY A 100 -12.78 -6.80 -22.16
N ILE A 101 -13.50 -5.93 -21.43
CA ILE A 101 -13.46 -4.47 -21.65
C ILE A 101 -12.04 -3.94 -21.43
N SER A 102 -11.37 -4.35 -20.35
CA SER A 102 -10.00 -3.93 -20.06
C SER A 102 -9.04 -4.31 -21.18
N LYS A 103 -9.12 -5.54 -21.70
CA LYS A 103 -8.24 -6.00 -22.79
C LYS A 103 -8.54 -5.36 -24.14
N VAL A 104 -9.81 -5.14 -24.47
CA VAL A 104 -10.21 -4.57 -25.76
C VAL A 104 -9.95 -3.06 -25.82
N LEU A 105 -10.24 -2.33 -24.74
CA LEU A 105 -10.10 -0.87 -24.70
C LEU A 105 -8.76 -0.40 -24.12
N GLN A 106 -7.92 -1.31 -23.61
CA GLN A 106 -6.64 -1.01 -22.95
C GLN A 106 -6.80 -0.01 -21.79
N VAL A 107 -7.86 -0.17 -21.01
CA VAL A 107 -8.15 0.64 -19.83
C VAL A 107 -7.99 -0.19 -18.55
N ASP A 108 -7.76 0.49 -17.44
CA ASP A 108 -7.62 -0.16 -16.13
C ASP A 108 -8.95 -0.83 -15.68
N PRO A 109 -8.89 -1.69 -14.64
CA PRO A 109 -10.08 -2.38 -14.15
C PRO A 109 -11.17 -1.47 -13.56
N VAL A 110 -10.81 -0.33 -12.94
CA VAL A 110 -11.77 0.62 -12.37
C VAL A 110 -12.59 1.25 -13.50
N GLU A 111 -11.90 1.72 -14.54
CA GLU A 111 -12.54 2.30 -15.71
C GLU A 111 -13.40 1.27 -16.46
N SER A 112 -12.93 0.03 -16.56
CA SER A 112 -13.70 -1.08 -17.12
C SER A 112 -15.00 -1.34 -16.35
N ALA A 113 -14.95 -1.30 -15.02
CA ALA A 113 -16.12 -1.45 -14.16
C ALA A 113 -17.09 -0.26 -14.30
N ARG A 114 -16.59 0.98 -14.41
CA ARG A 114 -17.41 2.18 -14.69
C ARG A 114 -18.17 2.06 -16.02
N ILE A 115 -17.48 1.61 -17.07
CA ILE A 115 -18.09 1.38 -18.40
C ILE A 115 -19.16 0.30 -18.30
N LEU A 116 -18.89 -0.82 -17.64
CA LEU A 116 -19.86 -1.90 -17.47
C LEU A 116 -21.11 -1.42 -16.71
N THR A 117 -20.94 -0.65 -15.63
CA THR A 117 -22.06 -0.06 -14.88
C THR A 117 -22.92 0.86 -15.77
N ALA A 118 -22.29 1.68 -16.61
CA ALA A 118 -23.00 2.54 -17.56
C ALA A 118 -23.78 1.74 -18.63
N ILE A 119 -23.23 0.62 -19.10
CA ILE A 119 -23.92 -0.31 -20.02
C ILE A 119 -25.15 -0.92 -19.33
N VAL A 120 -25.02 -1.35 -18.07
CA VAL A 120 -26.17 -1.90 -17.32
C VAL A 120 -27.23 -0.83 -17.10
N ALA A 121 -26.86 0.42 -16.82
CA ALA A 121 -27.81 1.54 -16.72
C ALA A 121 -28.59 1.76 -18.03
N ALA A 122 -27.90 1.69 -19.18
CA ALA A 122 -28.52 1.79 -20.50
C ALA A 122 -29.51 0.65 -20.76
N LEU A 123 -29.14 -0.60 -20.44
CA LEU A 123 -30.01 -1.76 -20.57
C LEU A 123 -31.21 -1.67 -19.63
N TRP A 124 -30.99 -1.18 -18.42
CA TRP A 124 -32.01 -0.99 -17.40
C TRP A 124 -33.12 -0.03 -17.87
N VAL A 125 -32.76 1.18 -18.35
CA VAL A 125 -33.77 2.16 -18.78
C VAL A 125 -34.49 1.72 -20.06
N ALA A 126 -33.78 1.08 -20.99
CA ALA A 126 -34.40 0.53 -22.20
C ALA A 126 -35.44 -0.55 -21.86
N THR A 127 -35.10 -1.44 -20.91
CA THR A 127 -36.01 -2.51 -20.47
C THR A 127 -37.18 -1.94 -19.68
N LEU A 128 -36.97 -0.90 -18.87
CA LEU A 128 -38.05 -0.19 -18.19
C LEU A 128 -39.03 0.44 -19.19
N PHE A 129 -38.51 1.19 -20.17
CA PHE A 129 -39.31 1.78 -21.24
C PHE A 129 -40.09 0.70 -22.01
N ALA A 130 -39.42 -0.39 -22.38
CA ALA A 130 -40.06 -1.52 -23.07
C ALA A 130 -41.18 -2.14 -22.22
N THR A 131 -40.96 -2.34 -20.93
CA THR A 131 -41.98 -2.85 -19.99
C THR A 131 -43.22 -1.95 -19.96
N LEU A 132 -43.01 -0.63 -19.85
CA LEU A 132 -44.11 0.34 -19.87
C LEU A 132 -44.87 0.34 -21.21
N ARG A 133 -44.16 0.17 -22.33
CA ARG A 133 -44.80 0.01 -23.66
C ARG A 133 -45.59 -1.29 -23.78
N LEU A 134 -45.10 -2.38 -23.18
CA LEU A 134 -45.82 -3.68 -23.11
C LEU A 134 -47.10 -3.60 -22.25
N MET A 135 -47.12 -2.71 -21.24
CA MET A 135 -48.32 -2.35 -20.47
C MET A 135 -49.28 -1.42 -21.23
N ARG A 136 -49.03 -1.16 -22.52
CA ARG A 136 -49.85 -0.28 -23.37
C ARG A 136 -49.81 1.20 -22.98
N CYS A 137 -48.85 1.64 -22.13
CA CYS A 137 -48.63 3.06 -21.87
C CYS A 137 -48.26 3.77 -23.17
N ARG A 138 -48.76 4.98 -23.43
CA ARG A 138 -48.38 5.72 -24.66
C ARG A 138 -46.89 6.09 -24.62
N ARG A 139 -46.30 6.40 -25.78
CA ARG A 139 -44.87 6.74 -25.89
C ARG A 139 -44.44 7.83 -24.92
N LEU A 140 -45.21 8.93 -24.87
CA LEU A 140 -44.94 10.04 -23.96
C LEU A 140 -44.97 9.56 -22.50
N ASP A 141 -46.00 8.81 -22.13
CA ASP A 141 -46.21 8.28 -20.79
C ASP A 141 -45.03 7.38 -20.37
N ALA A 142 -44.68 6.41 -21.23
CA ALA A 142 -43.53 5.53 -21.00
C ALA A 142 -42.21 6.30 -20.91
N THR A 143 -42.02 7.32 -21.74
CA THR A 143 -40.83 8.19 -21.70
C THR A 143 -40.75 8.95 -20.37
N LEU A 144 -41.86 9.55 -19.91
CA LEU A 144 -41.90 10.30 -18.66
C LEU A 144 -41.65 9.42 -17.44
N PHE A 145 -42.27 8.24 -17.34
CA PHE A 145 -41.99 7.33 -16.22
C PHE A 145 -40.58 6.75 -16.27
N SER A 146 -40.02 6.50 -17.46
CA SER A 146 -38.61 6.13 -17.59
C SER A 146 -37.68 7.26 -17.14
N LEU A 147 -37.93 8.50 -17.56
CA LEU A 147 -37.16 9.68 -17.12
C LEU A 147 -37.27 9.90 -15.60
N LEU A 148 -38.45 9.69 -15.01
CA LEU A 148 -38.62 9.74 -13.56
C LEU A 148 -37.74 8.69 -12.86
N GLY A 149 -37.63 7.49 -13.43
CA GLY A 149 -36.68 6.48 -12.97
C GLY A 149 -35.23 6.90 -13.12
N VAL A 150 -34.86 7.56 -14.23
CA VAL A 150 -33.50 8.10 -14.44
C VAL A 150 -33.11 9.10 -13.35
N VAL A 151 -34.03 9.98 -12.96
CA VAL A 151 -33.73 11.03 -11.96
C VAL A 151 -33.95 10.59 -10.50
N SER A 152 -34.42 9.37 -10.26
CA SER A 152 -34.64 8.84 -8.92
C SER A 152 -33.35 8.77 -8.10
N ALA A 153 -33.48 8.87 -6.78
CA ALA A 153 -32.36 8.78 -5.86
C ALA A 153 -31.63 7.43 -5.98
N ALA A 154 -32.39 6.34 -6.11
CA ALA A 154 -31.81 5.02 -6.34
C ALA A 154 -30.92 4.99 -7.60
N THR A 155 -31.38 5.53 -8.72
CA THR A 155 -30.59 5.52 -9.95
C THR A 155 -29.35 6.41 -9.86
N MET A 156 -29.50 7.65 -9.38
CA MET A 156 -28.40 8.62 -9.33
C MET A 156 -27.25 8.18 -8.43
N PHE A 157 -27.51 7.43 -7.35
CA PHE A 157 -26.49 7.04 -6.38
C PHE A 157 -25.90 5.65 -6.62
N TRP A 158 -26.65 4.73 -7.23
CA TRP A 158 -26.23 3.32 -7.38
C TRP A 158 -25.75 2.95 -8.78
N PHE A 159 -26.21 3.62 -9.84
CA PHE A 159 -25.62 3.46 -11.19
C PHE A 159 -24.32 4.25 -11.39
N THR A 160 -23.73 4.80 -10.33
CA THR A 160 -22.43 5.49 -10.37
C THR A 160 -21.33 4.71 -9.66
N VAL A 161 -21.64 3.58 -9.04
CA VAL A 161 -20.69 2.75 -8.30
C VAL A 161 -20.78 1.30 -8.79
N PRO A 162 -19.67 0.53 -8.78
CA PRO A 162 -19.69 -0.88 -9.13
C PRO A 162 -20.31 -1.70 -8.00
N GLU A 163 -21.62 -1.91 -8.09
CA GLU A 163 -22.39 -2.68 -7.11
C GLU A 163 -23.30 -3.71 -7.77
N SER A 164 -23.60 -4.76 -7.02
CA SER A 164 -24.49 -5.87 -7.38
C SER A 164 -25.94 -5.42 -7.57
N PHE A 165 -26.38 -4.36 -6.88
CA PHE A 165 -27.77 -3.86 -6.93
C PHE A 165 -28.19 -3.36 -8.31
N SER A 166 -27.26 -2.78 -9.07
CA SER A 166 -27.49 -2.32 -10.46
C SER A 166 -27.85 -3.49 -11.39
N PHE A 167 -27.11 -4.59 -11.28
CA PHE A 167 -27.40 -5.83 -12.01
C PHE A 167 -28.69 -6.47 -11.48
N GLY A 168 -28.87 -6.54 -10.17
CA GLY A 168 -30.05 -7.10 -9.53
C GLY A 168 -31.33 -6.41 -10.01
N SER A 169 -31.35 -5.08 -10.04
CA SER A 169 -32.46 -4.29 -10.57
C SER A 169 -32.76 -4.56 -12.03
N PHE A 170 -31.72 -4.66 -12.88
CA PHE A 170 -31.90 -5.03 -14.28
C PHE A 170 -32.60 -6.40 -14.42
N THR A 171 -32.21 -7.39 -13.62
CA THR A 171 -32.87 -8.71 -13.64
C THR A 171 -34.33 -8.66 -13.21
N ILE A 172 -34.69 -7.82 -12.23
CA ILE A 172 -36.08 -7.61 -11.81
C ILE A 172 -36.91 -7.05 -12.96
N ILE A 173 -36.43 -5.99 -13.63
CA ILE A 173 -37.16 -5.38 -14.75
C ILE A 173 -37.27 -6.34 -15.93
N ALA A 174 -36.21 -7.09 -16.24
CA ALA A 174 -36.27 -8.13 -17.27
C ALA A 174 -37.34 -9.18 -16.94
N GLY A 175 -37.47 -9.57 -15.67
CA GLY A 175 -38.55 -10.42 -15.19
C GLY A 175 -39.94 -9.82 -15.36
N LEU A 176 -40.12 -8.52 -15.05
CA LEU A 176 -41.39 -7.80 -15.27
C LEU A 176 -41.74 -7.68 -16.75
N ALA A 177 -40.76 -7.36 -17.60
CA ALA A 177 -40.92 -7.32 -19.04
C ALA A 177 -41.37 -8.69 -19.57
N PHE A 178 -40.76 -9.77 -19.08
CA PHE A 178 -41.16 -11.13 -19.42
C PHE A 178 -42.60 -11.42 -18.99
N ILE A 179 -42.99 -11.09 -17.74
CA ILE A 179 -44.36 -11.25 -17.26
C ILE A 179 -45.35 -10.50 -18.16
N ALA A 180 -45.03 -9.26 -18.54
CA ALA A 180 -45.84 -8.47 -19.46
C ALA A 180 -45.97 -9.15 -20.84
N LEU A 181 -44.89 -9.75 -21.36
CA LEU A 181 -44.93 -10.53 -22.61
C LEU A 181 -45.82 -11.78 -22.51
N THR A 182 -45.85 -12.46 -21.36
CA THR A 182 -46.69 -13.67 -21.16
C THR A 182 -48.20 -13.42 -21.22
N GLN A 183 -48.61 -12.15 -21.31
CA GLN A 183 -50.00 -11.78 -21.56
C GLN A 183 -50.39 -11.87 -23.03
N TYR A 184 -49.39 -11.79 -23.92
CA TYR A 184 -49.58 -11.76 -25.36
C TYR A 184 -49.12 -13.05 -26.04
N TYR A 185 -48.21 -13.79 -25.40
CA TYR A 185 -47.57 -14.98 -25.95
C TYR A 185 -47.54 -16.10 -24.93
N ASP A 186 -47.70 -17.33 -25.42
CA ASP A 186 -47.42 -18.53 -24.64
C ASP A 186 -45.94 -18.91 -24.81
N PHE A 187 -45.23 -18.97 -23.68
CA PHE A 187 -43.83 -19.35 -23.66
C PHE A 187 -43.66 -20.79 -23.14
N SER A 188 -42.75 -21.54 -23.77
CA SER A 188 -42.36 -22.86 -23.28
C SER A 188 -41.70 -22.77 -21.89
N PRO A 189 -41.77 -23.84 -21.06
CA PRO A 189 -41.19 -23.85 -19.71
C PRO A 189 -39.73 -23.41 -19.62
N ILE A 190 -38.91 -23.65 -20.65
CA ILE A 190 -37.50 -23.26 -20.66
C ILE A 190 -37.28 -21.75 -20.50
N TRP A 191 -38.19 -20.90 -20.99
CA TRP A 191 -38.06 -19.45 -20.81
C TRP A 191 -38.25 -19.04 -19.35
N TYR A 192 -39.13 -19.71 -18.61
CA TYR A 192 -39.32 -19.49 -17.18
C TYR A 192 -38.10 -19.95 -16.39
N ILE A 193 -37.44 -21.04 -16.82
CA ILE A 193 -36.16 -21.49 -16.25
C ILE A 193 -35.07 -20.45 -16.51
N LEU A 194 -34.94 -19.93 -17.74
CA LEU A 194 -33.93 -18.93 -18.09
C LEU A 194 -34.12 -17.61 -17.33
N VAL A 195 -35.35 -17.13 -17.19
CA VAL A 195 -35.66 -15.94 -16.39
C VAL A 195 -35.44 -16.21 -14.90
N GLY A 196 -35.76 -17.42 -14.44
CA GLY A 196 -35.42 -17.88 -13.09
C GLY A 196 -33.92 -17.87 -12.81
N LEU A 197 -33.12 -18.38 -13.76
CA LEU A 197 -31.66 -18.35 -13.69
C LEU A 197 -31.14 -16.92 -13.67
N LEU A 198 -31.62 -16.05 -14.55
CA LEU A 198 -31.21 -14.64 -14.60
C LEU A 198 -31.47 -13.93 -13.26
N THR A 199 -32.67 -14.08 -12.72
CA THR A 199 -33.10 -13.39 -11.48
C THR A 199 -32.43 -13.93 -10.22
N VAL A 200 -32.16 -15.24 -10.13
CA VAL A 200 -31.44 -15.82 -8.97
C VAL A 200 -29.93 -15.57 -9.04
N SER A 201 -29.37 -15.28 -10.22
CA SER A 201 -27.92 -15.14 -10.45
C SER A 201 -27.29 -14.04 -9.60
N ILE A 202 -27.98 -12.91 -9.45
CA ILE A 202 -27.45 -11.73 -8.78
C ILE A 202 -27.87 -11.66 -7.33
N THR A 203 -29.15 -11.89 -7.00
CA THR A 203 -29.61 -11.96 -5.61
C THR A 203 -30.67 -13.05 -5.49
N ILE A 204 -30.52 -13.93 -4.51
CA ILE A 204 -31.44 -15.07 -4.32
C ILE A 204 -32.89 -14.59 -4.15
N THR A 205 -33.11 -13.47 -3.45
CA THR A 205 -34.45 -12.92 -3.24
C THR A 205 -35.12 -12.45 -4.53
N ASN A 206 -34.38 -11.96 -5.53
CA ASN A 206 -34.96 -11.49 -6.80
C ASN A 206 -35.62 -12.62 -7.60
N TRP A 207 -35.28 -13.88 -7.31
CA TRP A 207 -35.97 -15.05 -7.86
C TRP A 207 -37.48 -15.03 -7.65
N MET A 208 -37.99 -14.31 -6.63
CA MET A 208 -39.42 -14.14 -6.40
C MET A 208 -40.18 -13.64 -7.65
N VAL A 209 -39.53 -12.79 -8.48
CA VAL A 209 -40.13 -12.26 -9.71
C VAL A 209 -40.39 -13.39 -10.71
N ALA A 210 -39.40 -14.26 -10.94
CA ALA A 210 -39.51 -15.40 -11.84
C ALA A 210 -40.44 -16.49 -11.28
N PHE A 211 -40.43 -16.69 -9.96
CA PHE A 211 -41.34 -17.59 -9.28
C PHE A 211 -42.80 -17.16 -9.50
N PHE A 212 -43.13 -15.88 -9.22
CA PHE A 212 -44.48 -15.36 -9.46
C PHE A 212 -44.84 -15.32 -10.94
N ALA A 213 -43.89 -15.01 -11.84
CA ALA A 213 -44.09 -15.12 -13.28
C ALA A 213 -44.53 -16.52 -13.70
N THR A 214 -43.93 -17.55 -13.09
CA THR A 214 -44.26 -18.95 -13.34
C THR A 214 -45.61 -19.32 -12.71
N ALA A 215 -45.85 -18.90 -11.46
CA ALA A 215 -47.07 -19.21 -10.71
C ALA A 215 -48.35 -18.63 -11.35
N VAL A 216 -48.28 -17.45 -11.97
CA VAL A 216 -49.44 -16.86 -12.66
C VAL A 216 -49.71 -17.48 -14.04
N ASN A 217 -48.77 -18.28 -14.57
CA ASN A 217 -48.88 -18.90 -15.89
C ASN A 217 -49.04 -20.43 -15.84
N TYR A 218 -48.69 -21.08 -14.74
CA TYR A 218 -48.76 -22.54 -14.58
C TYR A 218 -49.41 -22.95 -13.25
N ARG A 219 -49.93 -24.19 -13.22
CA ARG A 219 -50.43 -24.82 -11.98
C ARG A 219 -49.27 -25.15 -11.04
N TRP A 220 -49.54 -25.16 -9.74
CA TRP A 220 -48.56 -25.36 -8.65
C TRP A 220 -47.55 -26.50 -8.88
N LYS A 221 -47.98 -27.68 -9.34
CA LYS A 221 -47.07 -28.82 -9.65
C LYS A 221 -46.01 -28.47 -10.70
N LYS A 222 -46.41 -27.77 -11.77
CA LYS A 222 -45.48 -27.33 -12.83
C LYS A 222 -44.61 -26.16 -12.36
N THR A 223 -45.16 -25.26 -11.55
CA THR A 223 -44.39 -24.18 -10.91
C THR A 223 -43.25 -24.76 -10.06
N ILE A 224 -43.54 -25.73 -9.19
CA ILE A 224 -42.51 -26.43 -8.41
C ILE A 224 -41.48 -27.10 -9.33
N ALA A 225 -41.91 -27.82 -10.38
CA ALA A 225 -40.98 -28.48 -11.29
C ALA A 225 -40.03 -27.49 -11.99
N ILE A 226 -40.55 -26.36 -12.49
CA ILE A 226 -39.74 -25.30 -13.11
C ILE A 226 -38.77 -24.68 -12.08
N SER A 227 -39.24 -24.45 -10.85
CA SER A 227 -38.42 -23.94 -9.76
C SER A 227 -37.27 -24.89 -9.41
N VAL A 228 -37.54 -26.19 -9.26
CA VAL A 228 -36.51 -27.21 -8.99
C VAL A 228 -35.48 -27.26 -10.11
N LEU A 229 -35.91 -27.26 -11.37
CA LEU A 229 -35.00 -27.24 -12.52
C LEU A 229 -34.14 -25.97 -12.57
N THR A 230 -34.72 -24.82 -12.21
CA THR A 230 -33.99 -23.55 -12.12
C THR A 230 -32.90 -23.61 -11.06
N ILE A 231 -33.22 -24.11 -9.86
CA ILE A 231 -32.25 -24.25 -8.76
C ILE A 231 -31.15 -25.24 -9.15
N LEU A 232 -31.49 -26.40 -9.73
CA LEU A 232 -30.49 -27.37 -10.20
C LEU A 232 -29.53 -26.77 -11.23
N ALA A 233 -30.06 -26.02 -12.20
CA ALA A 233 -29.24 -25.34 -13.19
C ALA A 233 -28.38 -24.22 -12.57
N ALA A 234 -28.90 -23.46 -11.60
CA ALA A 234 -28.13 -22.45 -10.88
C ALA A 234 -27.00 -23.09 -10.06
N THR A 235 -27.28 -24.20 -9.37
CA THR A 235 -26.28 -24.98 -8.63
C THR A 235 -25.19 -25.53 -9.56
N ALA A 236 -25.54 -26.04 -10.73
CA ALA A 236 -24.56 -26.52 -11.71
C ALA A 236 -23.62 -25.40 -12.18
N LEU A 237 -24.16 -24.21 -12.50
CA LEU A 237 -23.35 -23.03 -12.87
C LEU A 237 -22.51 -22.53 -11.70
N TRP A 238 -23.02 -22.62 -10.47
CA TRP A 238 -22.25 -22.25 -9.29
C TRP A 238 -21.08 -23.21 -9.03
N ILE A 239 -21.27 -24.52 -9.24
CA ILE A 239 -20.18 -25.51 -9.18
C ILE A 239 -19.09 -25.13 -10.19
N MET A 240 -19.47 -24.75 -11.41
CA MET A 240 -18.52 -24.25 -12.41
C MET A 240 -17.82 -22.97 -11.97
N GLN A 241 -18.53 -22.02 -11.35
CA GLN A 241 -17.95 -20.81 -10.79
C GLN A 241 -16.87 -21.14 -9.74
N ARG A 242 -17.11 -22.12 -8.87
CA ARG A 242 -16.15 -22.52 -7.81
C ARG A 242 -14.85 -23.11 -8.36
N VAL A 243 -14.86 -23.63 -9.59
CA VAL A 243 -13.63 -24.07 -10.28
C VAL A 243 -12.74 -22.88 -10.64
N VAL A 244 -13.34 -21.74 -10.97
CA VAL A 244 -12.62 -20.52 -11.41
C VAL A 244 -12.27 -19.61 -10.22
N PHE A 245 -13.16 -19.49 -9.25
CA PHE A 245 -13.02 -18.59 -8.10
C PHE A 245 -12.92 -19.40 -6.80
N THR A 246 -11.68 -19.64 -6.37
CA THR A 246 -11.39 -20.40 -5.14
C THR A 246 -11.85 -19.57 -3.92
N ASN A 247 -12.47 -20.20 -2.92
CA ASN A 247 -13.14 -19.57 -1.76
C ASN A 247 -14.58 -19.05 -1.96
N SER A 248 -15.29 -19.40 -3.03
CA SER A 248 -16.73 -19.10 -3.14
C SER A 248 -17.58 -19.88 -2.12
N GLY A 249 -18.37 -19.19 -1.29
CA GLY A 249 -19.32 -19.82 -0.37
C GLY A 249 -20.46 -20.56 -1.08
N PHE A 250 -20.97 -21.65 -0.48
CA PHE A 250 -22.09 -22.42 -1.04
C PHE A 250 -23.42 -21.66 -0.86
N PRO A 251 -24.14 -21.34 -1.96
CA PRO A 251 -25.47 -20.74 -1.86
C PRO A 251 -26.42 -21.78 -1.26
N PHE A 252 -27.35 -21.36 -0.41
CA PHE A 252 -28.36 -22.24 0.22
C PHE A 252 -27.87 -23.17 1.36
N GLN A 253 -26.65 -22.99 1.90
CA GLN A 253 -26.24 -23.68 3.14
C GLN A 253 -26.99 -23.11 4.38
N PRO A 254 -27.46 -23.93 5.34
CA PRO A 254 -28.13 -23.38 6.53
C PRO A 254 -27.22 -22.49 7.40
N GLY A 255 -25.91 -22.77 7.43
CA GLY A 255 -24.92 -22.02 8.19
C GLY A 255 -24.62 -20.61 7.68
N THR A 256 -24.90 -20.31 6.40
CA THR A 256 -24.72 -18.96 5.84
C THR A 256 -25.74 -17.96 6.37
N PHE A 257 -26.85 -18.42 6.95
CA PHE A 257 -27.83 -17.59 7.66
C PHE A 257 -27.43 -17.30 9.14
N ILE A 258 -26.46 -18.01 9.71
CA ILE A 258 -26.06 -17.86 11.12
C ILE A 258 -25.21 -16.59 11.35
N GLY A 259 -24.40 -16.20 10.36
CA GLY A 259 -23.70 -14.90 10.33
C GLY A 259 -24.61 -13.69 10.12
N GLU A 260 -25.91 -13.90 9.87
CA GLU A 260 -26.88 -12.84 9.58
C GLU A 260 -27.60 -12.28 10.80
N LYS A 261 -27.36 -12.82 12.01
CA LYS A 261 -27.90 -12.25 13.26
C LYS A 261 -27.53 -10.77 13.44
N LYS A 262 -26.45 -10.29 12.81
CA LYS A 262 -26.04 -8.87 12.84
C LYS A 262 -26.93 -7.93 12.01
N PHE A 263 -27.58 -8.43 10.94
CA PHE A 263 -28.47 -7.65 10.07
C PHE A 263 -29.95 -7.83 10.40
N ILE A 264 -30.26 -8.81 11.26
CA ILE A 264 -31.55 -9.00 11.91
C ILE A 264 -31.56 -8.10 13.15
N THR A 265 -32.13 -6.92 13.02
CA THR A 265 -32.10 -5.87 14.07
C THR A 265 -32.73 -6.30 15.39
N VAL A 266 -32.14 -5.83 16.49
CA VAL A 266 -32.80 -5.76 17.82
C VAL A 266 -34.00 -4.80 17.74
N GLU A 267 -35.09 -5.20 18.38
CA GLU A 267 -36.46 -4.77 18.12
C GLU A 267 -36.77 -3.30 18.47
N GLY A 268 -37.40 -2.57 17.54
CA GLY A 268 -38.04 -1.26 17.78
C GLY A 268 -39.04 -0.88 16.68
N PRO A 269 -40.23 -0.31 17.00
CA PRO A 269 -41.22 0.14 15.99
C PRO A 269 -40.71 1.26 15.07
N SER A 270 -39.80 2.11 15.58
CA SER A 270 -39.20 3.21 14.83
C SER A 270 -38.37 2.74 13.63
N THR A 271 -37.60 1.66 13.78
CA THR A 271 -36.75 1.12 12.70
C THR A 271 -37.56 0.56 11.54
N LYS A 272 -38.70 -0.08 11.82
CA LYS A 272 -39.62 -0.58 10.77
C LYS A 272 -40.27 0.55 9.99
N LEU A 273 -40.69 1.62 10.68
CA LEU A 273 -41.25 2.81 10.03
C LEU A 273 -40.21 3.54 9.17
N ALA A 274 -38.95 3.60 9.62
CA ALA A 274 -37.84 4.12 8.83
C ALA A 274 -37.62 3.32 7.53
N ALA A 275 -37.65 1.98 7.60
CA ALA A 275 -37.55 1.11 6.43
C ALA A 275 -38.70 1.33 5.43
N ILE A 276 -39.94 1.42 5.91
CA ILE A 276 -41.12 1.72 5.08
C ILE A 276 -40.98 3.10 4.43
N SER A 277 -40.54 4.12 5.18
CA SER A 277 -40.30 5.46 4.64
C SER A 277 -39.21 5.44 3.56
N SER A 278 -38.12 4.71 3.79
CA SER A 278 -37.03 4.54 2.81
C SER A 278 -37.50 3.86 1.52
N PHE A 279 -38.32 2.80 1.66
CA PHE A 279 -38.90 2.05 0.55
C PHE A 279 -39.74 2.94 -0.36
N PHE A 280 -40.66 3.74 0.20
CA PHE A 280 -41.58 4.56 -0.61
C PHE A 280 -40.99 5.91 -1.01
N TYR A 281 -40.21 6.57 -0.15
CA TYR A 281 -39.78 7.96 -0.37
C TYR A 281 -38.29 8.06 -0.72
N GLN A 282 -37.39 7.57 0.14
CA GLN A 282 -35.94 7.73 -0.07
C GLN A 282 -35.48 7.11 -1.39
N THR A 283 -36.14 6.04 -1.83
CA THR A 283 -35.91 5.39 -3.12
C THR A 283 -36.06 6.33 -4.31
N LEU A 284 -36.99 7.29 -4.25
CA LEU A 284 -37.21 8.29 -5.30
C LEU A 284 -36.53 9.63 -5.00
N ILE A 285 -36.61 10.11 -3.75
CA ILE A 285 -36.22 11.45 -3.33
C ILE A 285 -35.14 11.35 -2.25
N MET A 286 -33.95 11.88 -2.53
CA MET A 286 -32.85 11.88 -1.57
C MET A 286 -33.09 12.97 -0.50
N PRO A 287 -33.18 12.61 0.80
CA PRO A 287 -33.23 13.58 1.89
C PRO A 287 -31.90 14.34 2.03
N ALA A 288 -31.81 15.27 2.99
CA ALA A 288 -30.54 15.93 3.29
C ALA A 288 -29.49 14.89 3.71
N VAL A 289 -28.37 14.84 3.00
CA VAL A 289 -27.22 14.00 3.34
C VAL A 289 -26.39 14.70 4.40
N GLN A 290 -26.23 14.04 5.54
CA GLN A 290 -25.38 14.46 6.65
C GLN A 290 -24.17 13.53 6.73
N PHE A 291 -23.06 14.02 7.27
CA PHE A 291 -21.82 13.26 7.39
C PHE A 291 -21.44 13.19 8.86
N THR A 292 -21.17 11.98 9.31
CA THR A 292 -20.60 11.70 10.64
C THR A 292 -19.33 10.91 10.47
N ASP A 293 -18.37 11.04 11.39
CA ASP A 293 -17.15 10.22 11.35
C ASP A 293 -17.51 8.73 11.39
N HIS A 294 -16.83 7.93 10.57
CA HIS A 294 -17.11 6.51 10.52
C HIS A 294 -16.46 5.81 11.73
N PRO A 295 -17.22 5.07 12.57
CA PRO A 295 -16.70 4.53 13.84
C PRO A 295 -15.60 3.47 13.65
N LEU A 296 -15.66 2.72 12.54
CA LEU A 296 -14.73 1.61 12.26
C LEU A 296 -13.70 1.92 11.15
N ARG A 297 -13.81 3.06 10.45
CA ARG A 297 -12.99 3.38 9.28
C ARG A 297 -12.33 4.76 9.49
N PRO A 298 -11.17 4.81 10.16
CA PRO A 298 -10.47 6.07 10.39
C PRO A 298 -10.27 6.85 9.09
N GLY A 299 -10.42 8.18 9.14
CA GLY A 299 -10.25 9.06 7.98
C GLY A 299 -11.44 9.11 7.01
N TRP A 300 -12.43 8.22 7.15
CA TRP A 300 -13.65 8.22 6.34
C TRP A 300 -14.87 8.72 7.11
N VAL A 301 -15.86 9.23 6.39
CA VAL A 301 -17.17 9.62 6.93
C VAL A 301 -18.26 8.69 6.45
N GLN A 302 -19.32 8.56 7.24
CA GLN A 302 -20.53 7.85 6.90
C GLN A 302 -21.62 8.86 6.47
N PRO A 303 -22.10 8.82 5.21
CA PRO A 303 -23.28 9.54 4.77
C PRO A 303 -24.53 8.94 5.42
N VAL A 304 -25.25 9.75 6.19
CA VAL A 304 -26.49 9.39 6.88
C VAL A 304 -27.61 10.33 6.46
N VAL A 305 -28.85 9.83 6.48
CA VAL A 305 -30.04 10.62 6.14
C VAL A 305 -31.12 10.44 7.20
N ASN A 306 -31.93 11.48 7.39
CA ASN A 306 -33.14 11.36 8.20
C ASN A 306 -34.31 10.82 7.35
N THR A 307 -34.57 9.51 7.48
CA THR A 307 -35.64 8.82 6.75
C THR A 307 -37.05 9.31 7.11
N PHE A 308 -37.25 9.94 8.26
CA PHE A 308 -38.53 10.54 8.66
C PHE A 308 -38.76 11.95 8.09
N ALA A 309 -37.74 12.54 7.47
CA ALA A 309 -37.84 13.84 6.80
C ALA A 309 -37.47 13.72 5.32
N PRO A 310 -38.23 12.96 4.50
CA PRO A 310 -37.85 12.63 3.12
C PRO A 310 -37.70 13.84 2.19
N GLY A 311 -38.31 14.98 2.52
CA GLY A 311 -38.22 16.23 1.76
C GLY A 311 -37.13 17.19 2.23
N SER A 312 -36.30 16.80 3.20
CA SER A 312 -35.34 17.70 3.86
C SER A 312 -34.18 18.18 2.98
N GLY A 313 -33.93 17.55 1.82
CA GLY A 313 -32.79 17.89 0.96
C GLY A 313 -32.86 19.30 0.37
N SER A 314 -34.06 19.82 0.11
CA SER A 314 -34.29 21.18 -0.39
C SER A 314 -35.79 21.50 -0.44
N LEU A 315 -36.15 22.75 -0.79
CA LEU A 315 -37.54 23.10 -1.12
C LEU A 315 -38.11 22.21 -2.24
N TRP A 316 -37.29 21.87 -3.25
CA TRP A 316 -37.68 20.94 -4.31
C TRP A 316 -37.92 19.52 -3.80
N GLY A 317 -37.16 19.09 -2.78
CA GLY A 317 -37.38 17.82 -2.08
C GLY A 317 -38.76 17.77 -1.41
N ALA A 318 -39.13 18.82 -0.67
CA ALA A 318 -40.44 18.93 -0.01
C ALA A 318 -41.60 18.91 -1.04
N ILE A 319 -41.48 19.66 -2.13
CA ILE A 319 -42.45 19.63 -3.25
C ILE A 319 -42.55 18.22 -3.84
N SER A 320 -41.41 17.56 -4.05
CA SER A 320 -41.36 16.20 -4.61
C SER A 320 -42.09 15.19 -3.72
N VAL A 321 -41.95 15.28 -2.40
CA VAL A 321 -42.66 14.38 -1.47
C VAL A 321 -44.17 14.55 -1.65
N GLY A 322 -44.69 15.77 -1.68
CA GLY A 322 -46.11 16.03 -1.89
C GLY A 322 -46.62 15.46 -3.22
N LEU A 323 -45.91 15.74 -4.33
CA LEU A 323 -46.28 15.25 -5.66
C LEU A 323 -46.22 13.72 -5.76
N TRP A 324 -45.20 13.10 -5.16
CA TRP A 324 -45.03 11.66 -5.17
C TRP A 324 -46.09 10.94 -4.34
N THR A 325 -46.46 11.46 -3.17
CA THR A 325 -47.56 10.92 -2.35
C THR A 325 -48.88 10.91 -3.13
N VAL A 326 -49.20 12.00 -3.82
CA VAL A 326 -50.42 12.09 -4.65
C VAL A 326 -50.34 11.08 -5.80
N LEU A 327 -49.21 10.96 -6.48
CA LEU A 327 -49.03 10.01 -7.59
C LEU A 327 -49.10 8.54 -7.11
N LEU A 328 -48.52 8.22 -5.95
CA LEU A 328 -48.64 6.90 -5.32
C LEU A 328 -50.11 6.58 -4.99
N GLY A 329 -50.86 7.53 -4.44
CA GLY A 329 -52.29 7.37 -4.17
C GLY A 329 -53.11 7.10 -5.44
N LEU A 330 -52.84 7.85 -6.52
CA LEU A 330 -53.43 7.60 -7.84
C LEU A 330 -53.00 6.25 -8.42
N GLY A 331 -51.76 5.83 -8.15
CA GLY A 331 -51.20 4.52 -8.52
C GLY A 331 -51.96 3.39 -7.84
N ILE A 332 -52.16 3.46 -6.51
CA ILE A 332 -52.96 2.50 -5.73
C ILE A 332 -54.37 2.38 -6.31
N TRP A 333 -55.06 3.52 -6.47
CA TRP A 333 -56.41 3.52 -7.01
C TRP A 333 -56.47 2.91 -8.41
N SER A 334 -55.56 3.30 -9.30
CA SER A 334 -55.54 2.82 -10.69
C SER A 334 -55.14 1.35 -10.77
N PHE A 335 -54.21 0.90 -9.92
CA PHE A 335 -53.77 -0.48 -9.84
C PHE A 335 -54.90 -1.41 -9.43
N PHE A 336 -55.78 -1.03 -8.49
CA PHE A 336 -56.91 -1.88 -8.09
C PHE A 336 -58.12 -1.80 -9.04
N THR A 337 -58.34 -0.64 -9.68
CA THR A 337 -59.49 -0.41 -10.57
C THR A 337 -59.27 -0.85 -12.02
N HIS A 338 -58.00 -1.01 -12.46
CA HIS A 338 -57.69 -1.47 -13.81
C HIS A 338 -58.17 -2.92 -14.03
N LYS A 339 -58.86 -3.18 -15.14
CA LYS A 339 -59.42 -4.52 -15.44
C LYS A 339 -58.53 -5.40 -16.33
N GLY A 340 -57.50 -4.81 -16.95
CA GLY A 340 -56.53 -5.52 -17.79
C GLY A 340 -55.33 -6.07 -17.02
N ASP A 341 -54.43 -6.71 -17.74
CA ASP A 341 -53.06 -7.06 -17.31
C ASP A 341 -52.96 -7.82 -15.97
N VAL A 342 -53.94 -8.69 -15.71
CA VAL A 342 -54.14 -9.40 -14.42
C VAL A 342 -52.89 -10.18 -13.98
N LYS A 343 -52.22 -10.89 -14.91
CA LYS A 343 -50.99 -11.65 -14.61
C LYS A 343 -49.88 -10.73 -14.08
N LEU A 344 -49.67 -9.59 -14.73
CA LEU A 344 -48.66 -8.61 -14.32
C LEU A 344 -49.02 -7.97 -12.99
N ARG A 345 -50.29 -7.61 -12.78
CA ARG A 345 -50.74 -7.02 -11.51
C ARG A 345 -50.50 -7.96 -10.33
N ILE A 346 -50.90 -9.23 -10.44
CA ILE A 346 -50.71 -10.20 -9.36
C ILE A 346 -49.22 -10.37 -9.05
N ALA A 347 -48.38 -10.60 -10.08
CA ALA A 347 -46.95 -10.81 -9.88
C ALA A 347 -46.25 -9.54 -9.33
N LEU A 348 -46.57 -8.35 -9.84
CA LEU A 348 -46.04 -7.08 -9.36
C LEU A 348 -46.43 -6.81 -7.91
N GLY A 349 -47.73 -6.99 -7.56
CA GLY A 349 -48.23 -6.75 -6.21
C GLY A 349 -47.62 -7.70 -5.19
N LEU A 350 -47.51 -8.99 -5.51
CA LEU A 350 -46.83 -9.98 -4.65
C LEU A 350 -45.34 -9.67 -4.50
N THR A 351 -44.66 -9.28 -5.58
CA THR A 351 -43.25 -8.89 -5.53
C THR A 351 -43.05 -7.67 -4.63
N LEU A 352 -43.84 -6.60 -4.80
CA LEU A 352 -43.78 -5.40 -3.95
C LEU A 352 -44.02 -5.74 -2.47
N LEU A 353 -45.02 -6.57 -2.18
CA LEU A 353 -45.33 -6.99 -0.81
C LEU A 353 -44.17 -7.81 -0.20
N CYS A 354 -43.63 -8.78 -0.95
CA CYS A 354 -42.50 -9.58 -0.47
C CYS A 354 -41.24 -8.74 -0.25
N GLN A 355 -40.91 -7.82 -1.16
CA GLN A 355 -39.79 -6.90 -1.00
C GLN A 355 -39.97 -6.02 0.23
N LEU A 356 -41.16 -5.46 0.44
CA LEU A 356 -41.47 -4.66 1.62
C LEU A 356 -41.34 -5.48 2.91
N LEU A 357 -41.88 -6.69 2.96
CA LEU A 357 -41.83 -7.56 4.15
C LEU A 357 -40.41 -7.99 4.50
N ILE A 358 -39.62 -8.42 3.51
CA ILE A 358 -38.24 -8.84 3.72
C ILE A 358 -37.41 -7.66 4.26
N HIS A 359 -37.48 -6.50 3.60
CA HIS A 359 -36.65 -5.35 3.98
C HIS A 359 -37.16 -4.56 5.19
N SER A 360 -38.38 -4.85 5.68
CA SER A 360 -38.86 -4.38 6.98
C SER A 360 -38.29 -5.17 8.16
N ILE A 361 -37.67 -6.33 7.91
CA ILE A 361 -37.09 -7.22 8.94
C ILE A 361 -35.57 -7.35 8.76
N TYR A 362 -35.12 -7.53 7.52
CA TYR A 362 -33.74 -7.71 7.13
C TYR A 362 -33.17 -6.41 6.52
N GLY A 363 -32.16 -5.82 7.17
CA GLY A 363 -31.54 -4.57 6.70
C GLY A 363 -32.40 -3.32 6.93
N ALA A 364 -33.26 -3.33 7.95
CA ALA A 364 -34.16 -2.22 8.27
C ALA A 364 -33.42 -0.90 8.62
N GLY A 365 -32.16 -0.98 9.07
CA GLY A 365 -31.29 0.19 9.27
C GLY A 365 -30.62 0.72 7.99
N GLU A 366 -30.60 -0.06 6.91
CA GLU A 366 -29.83 0.21 5.68
C GLU A 366 -30.68 0.00 4.42
N THR A 367 -31.98 0.30 4.51
CA THR A 367 -32.96 -0.05 3.46
C THR A 367 -32.64 0.59 2.09
N PHE A 368 -31.95 1.73 2.07
CA PHE A 368 -31.60 2.45 0.84
C PHE A 368 -30.69 1.65 -0.09
N ILE A 369 -29.86 0.75 0.44
CA ILE A 369 -29.00 -0.15 -0.35
C ILE A 369 -29.81 -0.96 -1.36
N TYR A 370 -31.04 -1.35 -0.98
CA TYR A 370 -31.94 -2.14 -1.80
C TYR A 370 -32.89 -1.29 -2.68
N SER A 371 -32.78 0.04 -2.64
CA SER A 371 -33.70 0.96 -3.33
C SER A 371 -33.82 0.71 -4.83
N LEU A 372 -32.73 0.28 -5.49
CA LEU A 372 -32.75 -0.11 -6.89
C LEU A 372 -33.64 -1.33 -7.17
N HIS A 373 -33.88 -2.21 -6.19
CA HIS A 373 -34.84 -3.30 -6.35
C HIS A 373 -36.30 -2.82 -6.29
N PHE A 374 -36.55 -1.68 -5.63
CA PHE A 374 -37.91 -1.16 -5.40
C PHE A 374 -38.35 -0.18 -6.48
N ILE A 375 -37.47 0.74 -6.90
CA ILE A 375 -37.84 1.82 -7.82
C ILE A 375 -38.51 1.34 -9.11
N PRO A 376 -38.05 0.30 -9.83
CA PRO A 376 -38.77 -0.10 -11.03
C PRO A 376 -40.16 -0.68 -10.75
N LEU A 377 -40.31 -1.40 -9.64
CA LEU A 377 -41.60 -1.95 -9.24
C LEU A 377 -42.58 -0.81 -8.92
N LEU A 378 -42.13 0.22 -8.20
CA LEU A 378 -42.90 1.41 -7.88
C LEU A 378 -43.28 2.20 -9.14
N LEU A 379 -42.35 2.36 -10.10
CA LEU A 379 -42.61 3.06 -11.36
C LEU A 379 -43.64 2.35 -12.23
N VAL A 380 -43.52 1.02 -12.38
CA VAL A 380 -44.50 0.19 -13.09
C VAL A 380 -45.86 0.26 -12.37
N PHE A 381 -45.86 0.29 -11.04
CA PHE A 381 -47.07 0.42 -10.23
C PHE A 381 -47.79 1.76 -10.45
N VAL A 382 -47.08 2.90 -10.38
CA VAL A 382 -47.71 4.21 -10.62
C VAL A 382 -48.04 4.45 -12.10
N ALA A 383 -47.39 3.75 -13.03
CA ALA A 383 -47.69 3.85 -14.45
C ALA A 383 -49.13 3.43 -14.79
N PHE A 384 -49.80 2.62 -13.94
CA PHE A 384 -51.23 2.32 -14.10
C PHE A 384 -52.11 3.58 -14.07
N THR A 385 -51.68 4.69 -13.46
CA THR A 385 -52.39 5.98 -13.52
C THR A 385 -52.51 6.50 -14.95
N SER A 386 -51.55 6.21 -15.83
CA SER A 386 -51.64 6.56 -17.25
C SER A 386 -52.71 5.76 -18.01
N LEU A 387 -53.13 4.63 -17.46
CA LEU A 387 -54.15 3.74 -18.04
C LEU A 387 -55.55 4.03 -17.47
N SER A 388 -55.69 5.06 -16.64
CA SER A 388 -56.95 5.42 -15.98
C SER A 388 -57.46 6.79 -16.43
N ARG A 389 -58.63 7.19 -15.91
CA ARG A 389 -59.22 8.52 -16.18
C ARG A 389 -58.35 9.69 -15.70
N PHE A 390 -57.40 9.44 -14.80
CA PHE A 390 -56.50 10.45 -14.23
C PHE A 390 -55.20 10.63 -15.03
N ARG A 391 -55.11 10.08 -16.24
CA ARG A 391 -53.90 10.12 -17.07
C ARG A 391 -53.26 11.50 -17.17
N LEU A 392 -54.01 12.55 -17.53
CA LEU A 392 -53.44 13.89 -17.71
C LEU A 392 -52.85 14.45 -16.41
N LEU A 393 -53.56 14.26 -15.29
CA LEU A 393 -53.06 14.65 -13.96
C LEU A 393 -51.80 13.86 -13.59
N GLY A 394 -51.82 12.54 -13.78
CA GLY A 394 -50.64 11.69 -13.52
C GLY A 394 -49.42 12.09 -14.34
N LEU A 395 -49.58 12.45 -15.61
CA LEU A 395 -48.49 12.92 -16.46
C LEU A 395 -47.98 14.30 -16.04
N ALA A 396 -48.87 15.22 -15.66
CA ALA A 396 -48.47 16.53 -15.14
C ALA A 396 -47.68 16.39 -13.83
N LEU A 397 -48.15 15.57 -12.89
CA LEU A 397 -47.43 15.25 -11.65
C LEU A 397 -46.06 14.62 -11.94
N THR A 398 -46.00 13.68 -12.88
CA THR A 398 -44.75 13.02 -13.29
C THR A 398 -43.76 14.02 -13.90
N ALA A 399 -44.22 14.92 -14.78
CA ALA A 399 -43.37 15.94 -15.38
C ALA A 399 -42.80 16.92 -14.35
N LEU A 400 -43.63 17.36 -13.39
CA LEU A 400 -43.18 18.20 -12.28
C LEU A 400 -42.20 17.46 -11.37
N LEU A 401 -42.45 16.18 -11.09
CA LEU A 401 -41.55 15.32 -10.33
C LEU A 401 -40.19 15.17 -11.02
N ILE A 402 -40.13 14.96 -12.33
CA ILE A 402 -38.85 14.83 -13.04
C ILE A 402 -37.96 16.05 -12.78
N LEU A 403 -38.54 17.25 -12.82
CA LEU A 403 -37.82 18.50 -12.54
C LEU A 403 -37.44 18.62 -11.06
N SER A 404 -38.40 18.48 -10.15
CA SER A 404 -38.15 18.71 -8.72
C SER A 404 -37.24 17.64 -8.10
N VAL A 405 -37.45 16.37 -8.45
CA VAL A 405 -36.62 15.23 -8.01
C VAL A 405 -35.23 15.32 -8.64
N GLY A 406 -35.15 15.64 -9.94
CA GLY A 406 -33.87 15.79 -10.64
C GLY A 406 -32.98 16.87 -10.03
N ILE A 407 -33.53 18.05 -9.74
CA ILE A 407 -32.78 19.15 -9.09
C ILE A 407 -32.36 18.75 -7.66
N ASN A 408 -33.29 18.23 -6.85
CA ASN A 408 -33.00 17.84 -5.47
C ASN A 408 -31.91 16.77 -5.40
N ASN A 409 -32.10 15.66 -6.12
CA ASN A 409 -31.19 14.52 -6.06
C ASN A 409 -29.82 14.83 -6.66
N ARG A 410 -29.75 15.61 -7.74
CA ARG A 410 -28.46 16.03 -8.31
C ARG A 410 -27.69 16.92 -7.34
N THR A 411 -28.39 17.80 -6.62
CA THR A 411 -27.76 18.65 -5.60
C THR A 411 -27.21 17.81 -4.46
N GLN A 412 -27.99 16.88 -3.92
CA GLN A 412 -27.56 15.97 -2.85
C GLN A 412 -26.41 15.04 -3.29
N PHE A 413 -26.46 14.53 -4.53
CA PHE A 413 -25.38 13.70 -5.09
C PHE A 413 -24.07 14.49 -5.19
N ASN A 414 -24.11 15.69 -5.78
CA ASN A 414 -22.92 16.53 -5.91
C ASN A 414 -22.34 16.92 -4.54
N GLN A 415 -23.20 17.19 -3.55
CA GLN A 415 -22.76 17.44 -2.17
C GLN A 415 -22.08 16.21 -1.58
N ALA A 416 -22.65 15.01 -1.76
CA ALA A 416 -22.06 13.77 -1.26
C ALA A 416 -20.71 13.45 -1.87
N THR A 417 -20.59 13.52 -3.19
CA THR A 417 -19.33 13.22 -3.89
C THR A 417 -18.26 14.27 -3.60
N ALA A 418 -18.62 15.55 -3.56
CA ALA A 418 -17.67 16.62 -3.24
C ALA A 418 -17.16 16.53 -1.80
N THR A 419 -18.02 16.19 -0.84
CA THR A 419 -17.62 15.99 0.55
C THR A 419 -16.69 14.79 0.66
N ILE A 420 -17.10 13.60 0.17
CA ILE A 420 -16.33 12.35 0.30
C ILE A 420 -14.95 12.44 -0.39
N ALA A 421 -14.82 13.21 -1.48
CA ALA A 421 -13.53 13.46 -2.12
C ALA A 421 -12.47 14.12 -1.22
N ASN A 422 -12.88 14.73 -0.10
CA ASN A 422 -11.99 15.32 0.90
C ASN A 422 -11.69 14.40 2.10
N TYR A 423 -12.17 13.16 2.08
CA TYR A 423 -11.94 12.13 3.09
C TYR A 423 -11.10 10.98 2.53
N GLY A 424 -10.82 10.00 3.38
CA GLY A 424 -9.83 8.97 3.14
C GLY A 424 -8.51 9.32 3.81
N THR A 425 -7.49 8.50 3.54
CA THR A 425 -6.18 8.70 4.15
C THR A 425 -5.55 10.01 3.67
N PRO A 426 -4.74 10.70 4.50
CA PRO A 426 -3.97 11.89 4.09
C PRO A 426 -3.30 11.76 2.72
N GLN A 427 -2.72 10.61 2.40
CA GLN A 427 -2.11 10.34 1.10
C GLN A 427 -3.12 10.32 -0.05
N GLN A 428 -4.26 9.64 0.11
CA GLN A 428 -5.35 9.61 -0.88
C GLN A 428 -5.88 11.02 -1.19
N ARG A 429 -5.97 11.87 -0.16
CA ARG A 429 -6.38 13.28 -0.32
C ARG A 429 -5.37 14.07 -1.15
N VAL A 430 -4.08 13.81 -1.00
CA VAL A 430 -3.05 14.44 -1.84
C VAL A 430 -3.13 13.95 -3.28
N LEU A 431 -3.26 12.64 -3.50
CA LEU A 431 -3.44 12.07 -4.85
C LEU A 431 -4.64 12.68 -5.58
N SER A 432 -5.77 12.83 -4.88
CA SER A 432 -6.96 13.52 -5.40
C SER A 432 -6.67 14.98 -5.79
N GLN A 433 -5.92 15.71 -4.95
CA GLN A 433 -5.54 17.09 -5.25
C GLN A 433 -4.51 17.21 -6.38
N MET A 434 -3.61 16.24 -6.56
CA MET A 434 -2.69 16.19 -7.69
C MET A 434 -3.43 16.00 -9.01
N GLN A 435 -4.45 15.14 -9.03
CA GLN A 435 -5.32 14.98 -10.20
C GLN A 435 -6.10 16.26 -10.50
N ALA A 436 -6.57 16.97 -9.47
CA ALA A 436 -7.29 18.23 -9.64
C ALA A 436 -6.39 19.42 -10.03
N ARG A 437 -5.13 19.42 -9.60
CA ARG A 437 -4.15 20.51 -9.81
C ARG A 437 -2.80 19.94 -10.32
N PRO A 438 -2.76 19.36 -11.53
CA PRO A 438 -1.58 18.64 -12.02
C PRO A 438 -0.36 19.54 -12.26
N THR A 439 -0.56 20.85 -12.44
CA THR A 439 0.50 21.83 -12.70
C THR A 439 1.09 22.46 -11.45
N ASP A 440 0.53 22.19 -10.27
CA ASP A 440 1.07 22.70 -9.02
C ASP A 440 2.40 22.02 -8.69
N PRO A 441 3.30 22.69 -7.94
CA PRO A 441 4.53 22.06 -7.49
C PRO A 441 4.18 20.92 -6.53
N TRP A 442 4.46 19.68 -6.89
CA TRP A 442 4.32 18.51 -6.02
C TRP A 442 5.69 17.99 -5.60
N LEU A 443 5.72 17.09 -4.61
CA LEU A 443 6.97 16.47 -4.16
C LEU A 443 7.60 15.64 -5.27
N ARG A 444 8.92 15.51 -5.23
CA ARG A 444 9.62 14.57 -6.10
C ARG A 444 9.31 13.14 -5.69
N ASN A 445 9.21 12.90 -4.38
CA ASN A 445 8.90 11.61 -3.78
C ASN A 445 9.91 10.52 -4.23
N GLN A 446 11.20 10.88 -4.17
CA GLN A 446 12.33 10.04 -4.52
C GLN A 446 13.53 10.37 -3.61
N GLY A 447 14.27 9.34 -3.19
CA GLY A 447 15.55 9.54 -2.50
C GLY A 447 15.40 10.05 -1.07
N HIS A 448 14.36 9.63 -0.37
CA HIS A 448 14.13 9.97 1.03
C HIS A 448 15.36 9.66 1.90
N VAL A 449 15.67 10.61 2.78
CA VAL A 449 16.74 10.50 3.77
C VAL A 449 16.20 10.91 5.13
N LEU A 450 16.48 10.07 6.12
CA LEU A 450 16.11 10.30 7.50
C LEU A 450 17.20 11.12 8.21
N LEU A 451 16.80 12.15 8.95
CA LEU A 451 17.66 12.92 9.83
C LEU A 451 17.10 12.86 11.26
N ALA A 452 17.81 12.23 12.17
CA ALA A 452 17.32 12.03 13.53
C ALA A 452 18.42 11.68 14.52
N THR A 453 18.17 11.96 15.80
CA THR A 453 18.95 11.36 16.89
C THR A 453 18.75 9.83 16.87
N PRO A 454 19.82 9.03 16.94
CA PRO A 454 19.70 7.57 16.98
C PRO A 454 18.82 7.11 18.15
N GLY A 455 17.89 6.19 17.88
CA GLY A 455 16.97 5.64 18.88
C GLY A 455 15.85 6.57 19.35
N SER A 456 15.66 7.73 18.70
CA SER A 456 14.49 8.58 18.94
C SER A 456 13.20 7.95 18.42
N ASP A 457 12.06 8.40 18.97
CA ASP A 457 10.74 7.99 18.50
C ASP A 457 10.50 8.36 17.03
N LEU A 458 9.76 7.53 16.31
CA LEU A 458 9.49 7.71 14.88
C LEU A 458 8.91 9.10 14.58
N ASP A 459 7.94 9.55 15.37
CA ASP A 459 7.22 10.80 15.09
C ASP A 459 8.13 12.05 15.25
N SER A 460 9.27 11.91 15.94
CA SER A 460 10.27 12.96 16.12
C SER A 460 11.34 13.03 15.02
N LYS A 461 11.38 12.05 14.11
CA LYS A 461 12.40 11.96 13.06
C LYS A 461 12.05 12.84 11.88
N ALA A 462 13.04 13.58 11.37
CA ALA A 462 12.87 14.43 10.21
C ALA A 462 13.17 13.69 8.90
N TYR A 463 12.51 14.12 7.83
CA TYR A 463 12.63 13.54 6.50
C TYR A 463 13.10 14.60 5.52
N TYR A 464 13.99 14.19 4.61
CA TYR A 464 14.62 15.03 3.61
C TYR A 464 14.49 14.40 2.22
N GLU A 465 14.31 15.22 1.19
CA GLU A 465 14.40 14.83 -0.22
C GLU A 465 15.50 15.61 -0.96
N PRO A 466 16.12 15.02 -2.01
CA PRO A 466 17.17 15.64 -2.81
C PRO A 466 16.78 17.04 -3.27
N GLY A 467 17.71 17.98 -3.10
CA GLY A 467 17.50 19.38 -3.43
C GLY A 467 17.07 20.24 -2.23
N GLY A 468 16.64 19.68 -1.11
CA GLY A 468 16.48 20.45 0.13
C GLY A 468 15.09 20.47 0.74
N SER A 469 14.13 19.75 0.16
CA SER A 469 12.79 19.60 0.74
C SER A 469 12.86 18.85 2.06
N PHE A 470 12.09 19.28 3.05
CA PHE A 470 12.27 18.85 4.43
C PHE A 470 10.95 18.79 5.20
N SER A 471 10.80 17.79 6.07
CA SER A 471 9.75 17.69 7.07
C SER A 471 10.38 17.48 8.45
N PRO A 472 10.16 18.37 9.43
CA PRO A 472 10.85 18.30 10.73
C PRO A 472 10.44 17.13 11.64
N GLY A 473 9.34 16.45 11.31
CA GLY A 473 8.79 15.29 11.99
C GLY A 473 7.74 14.57 11.13
N VAL A 474 7.40 13.33 11.45
CA VAL A 474 6.36 12.57 10.73
C VAL A 474 4.99 13.21 10.97
N GLY A 475 4.25 13.51 9.90
CA GLY A 475 2.93 14.13 9.98
C GLY A 475 2.95 15.61 10.36
N SER A 476 4.10 16.28 10.28
CA SER A 476 4.25 17.71 10.58
C SER A 476 3.77 18.59 9.41
N PHE A 477 4.70 19.12 8.63
CA PHE A 477 4.49 19.89 7.41
C PHE A 477 5.69 19.72 6.48
N GLY A 478 5.54 20.15 5.23
CA GLY A 478 6.66 20.28 4.30
C GLY A 478 7.23 21.67 4.28
N LEU A 479 8.54 21.73 4.08
CA LEU A 479 9.28 22.92 3.74
C LEU A 479 10.00 22.65 2.42
N SER A 480 9.79 23.52 1.44
CA SER A 480 10.44 23.46 0.13
C SER A 480 11.11 24.80 -0.19
N ILE A 481 12.21 24.74 -0.96
CA ILE A 481 12.95 25.93 -1.40
C ILE A 481 12.55 26.22 -2.85
N TRP A 482 12.00 27.40 -3.10
CA TRP A 482 11.55 27.84 -4.41
C TRP A 482 12.43 28.96 -4.92
N VAL A 483 12.54 29.02 -6.25
CA VAL A 483 13.27 30.06 -6.97
C VAL A 483 12.29 30.73 -7.91
N THR A 484 12.07 32.04 -7.71
CA THR A 484 11.16 32.85 -8.53
C THR A 484 11.91 33.92 -9.31
N ASP A 485 11.34 34.42 -10.39
CA ASP A 485 11.87 35.60 -11.07
C ASP A 485 11.43 36.91 -10.37
N THR A 486 11.87 38.05 -10.91
CA THR A 486 11.55 39.38 -10.36
C THR A 486 10.05 39.69 -10.35
N GLN A 487 9.26 39.05 -11.20
CA GLN A 487 7.80 39.15 -11.28
C GLN A 487 7.08 38.17 -10.33
N GLY A 488 7.82 37.29 -9.64
CA GLY A 488 7.28 36.27 -8.75
C GLY A 488 6.78 35.01 -9.46
N ASN A 489 7.16 34.78 -10.72
CA ASN A 489 6.87 33.53 -11.41
C ASN A 489 7.82 32.43 -10.91
N LEU A 490 7.27 31.26 -10.58
CA LEU A 490 8.03 30.09 -10.18
C LEU A 490 8.88 29.57 -11.35
N LYS A 491 10.17 29.33 -11.12
CA LYS A 491 11.09 28.72 -12.09
C LYS A 491 11.47 27.30 -11.68
N PHE A 492 11.90 27.14 -10.44
CA PHE A 492 12.33 25.85 -9.89
C PHE A 492 11.92 25.73 -8.42
N THR A 493 11.77 24.50 -7.97
CA THR A 493 11.63 24.09 -6.57
C THR A 493 12.72 23.09 -6.24
N SER A 494 13.01 22.88 -4.95
CA SER A 494 13.86 21.78 -4.48
C SER A 494 13.43 20.42 -5.06
N ASP A 495 12.14 20.25 -5.32
CA ASP A 495 11.54 19.03 -5.89
C ASP A 495 11.69 18.90 -7.41
N THR A 496 11.97 19.98 -8.15
CA THR A 496 11.99 20.00 -9.63
C THR A 496 13.37 20.20 -10.25
N ILE A 497 14.39 20.54 -9.45
CA ILE A 497 15.79 20.62 -9.93
C ILE A 497 16.28 19.22 -10.34
N PRO A 498 16.86 18.99 -11.53
CA PRO A 498 17.35 17.66 -11.92
C PRO A 498 18.41 17.09 -10.95
N LEU A 499 18.39 15.77 -10.72
CA LEU A 499 19.26 15.11 -9.72
C LEU A 499 20.75 15.28 -10.03
N GLU A 500 21.12 15.26 -11.31
CA GLU A 500 22.49 15.45 -11.81
C GLU A 500 23.05 16.86 -11.53
N LYS A 501 22.18 17.83 -11.22
CA LYS A 501 22.54 19.20 -10.84
C LYS A 501 22.59 19.42 -9.32
N ILE A 502 22.35 18.36 -8.53
CA ILE A 502 22.32 18.42 -7.08
C ILE A 502 23.57 17.73 -6.53
N GLN A 503 24.32 18.45 -5.69
CA GLN A 503 25.46 17.89 -4.96
C GLN A 503 25.15 17.92 -3.48
N GLN A 504 25.16 16.77 -2.82
CA GLN A 504 24.93 16.67 -1.38
C GLN A 504 26.08 15.96 -0.68
N GLN A 505 26.23 16.22 0.61
CA GLN A 505 27.14 15.49 1.49
C GLN A 505 26.72 15.64 2.96
N PHE A 506 27.08 14.63 3.77
CA PHE A 506 27.07 14.77 5.22
C PHE A 506 28.32 15.51 5.70
N VAL A 507 28.14 16.44 6.63
CA VAL A 507 29.20 17.16 7.31
C VAL A 507 29.17 16.80 8.79
N TYR A 508 30.24 16.18 9.26
CA TYR A 508 30.33 15.66 10.62
C TYR A 508 30.98 16.68 11.55
N SER A 509 30.38 16.85 12.73
CA SER A 509 30.91 17.69 13.81
C SER A 509 31.24 16.81 15.02
N PRO A 510 32.40 17.00 15.69
CA PRO A 510 32.72 16.28 16.92
C PRO A 510 31.73 16.49 18.07
N GLN A 511 30.89 17.53 18.00
CA GLN A 511 29.96 17.94 19.05
C GLN A 511 28.53 17.40 18.84
N SER A 512 28.22 16.79 17.69
CA SER A 512 26.88 16.31 17.35
C SER A 512 26.89 14.84 16.94
N ALA A 513 25.93 14.06 17.45
CA ALA A 513 25.70 12.68 17.04
C ALA A 513 25.00 12.57 15.67
N VAL A 514 24.36 13.65 15.22
CA VAL A 514 23.65 13.73 13.93
C VAL A 514 24.46 14.62 12.98
N PRO A 515 24.82 14.14 11.78
CA PRO A 515 25.56 14.95 10.81
C PRO A 515 24.69 16.10 10.27
N GLU A 516 25.34 17.19 9.88
CA GLU A 516 24.69 18.22 9.08
C GLU A 516 24.56 17.74 7.63
N LEU A 517 23.49 18.13 6.95
CA LEU A 517 23.27 17.81 5.54
C LEU A 517 23.46 19.07 4.71
N LEU A 518 24.50 19.07 3.88
CA LEU A 518 24.79 20.13 2.93
C LEU A 518 24.24 19.77 1.55
N THR A 519 23.49 20.68 0.95
CA THR A 519 23.01 20.63 -0.44
C THR A 519 23.53 21.82 -1.20
N LYS A 520 24.11 21.60 -2.39
CA LYS A 520 24.53 22.63 -3.33
C LYS A 520 23.82 22.41 -4.66
N THR A 521 23.27 23.48 -5.19
CA THR A 521 22.67 23.57 -6.53
C THR A 521 23.23 24.81 -7.23
N GLU A 522 22.88 24.99 -8.51
CA GLU A 522 23.21 26.24 -9.23
C GLU A 522 22.50 27.47 -8.64
N TYR A 523 21.42 27.27 -7.87
CA TYR A 523 20.57 28.35 -7.36
C TYR A 523 20.80 28.68 -5.88
N TYR A 524 21.22 27.72 -5.07
CA TYR A 524 21.41 27.91 -3.63
C TYR A 524 22.29 26.82 -3.01
N GLN A 525 22.78 27.15 -1.82
CA GLN A 525 23.39 26.22 -0.89
C GLN A 525 22.54 26.17 0.38
N ALA A 526 22.03 24.98 0.73
CA ALA A 526 21.21 24.75 1.92
C ALA A 526 21.94 23.82 2.89
N VAL A 527 21.97 24.18 4.17
CA VAL A 527 22.51 23.35 5.25
C VAL A 527 21.41 23.09 6.27
N TRP A 528 21.12 21.82 6.51
CA TRP A 528 20.24 21.36 7.56
C TRP A 528 21.05 20.80 8.73
N SER A 529 20.76 21.25 9.94
CA SER A 529 21.44 20.78 11.16
C SER A 529 20.45 20.67 12.32
N LEU A 530 20.62 19.65 13.16
CA LEU A 530 19.91 19.52 14.42
C LEU A 530 20.53 20.46 15.47
N VAL A 531 19.74 21.35 16.07
CA VAL A 531 20.21 22.26 17.15
C VAL A 531 20.09 21.58 18.51
N LYS A 532 18.90 21.03 18.75
CA LYS A 532 18.54 20.20 19.89
C LYS A 532 17.38 19.31 19.42
N PRO A 533 17.02 18.23 20.14
CA PRO A 533 15.90 17.42 19.72
C PRO A 533 14.62 18.24 19.53
N GLY A 534 13.90 18.00 18.43
CA GLY A 534 12.74 18.79 18.03
C GLY A 534 13.04 20.17 17.44
N SER A 535 14.32 20.56 17.29
CA SER A 535 14.72 21.87 16.75
C SER A 535 15.73 21.74 15.61
N TRP A 536 15.30 22.14 14.42
CA TRP A 536 16.07 22.08 13.18
C TRP A 536 16.42 23.49 12.69
N LYS A 537 17.65 23.66 12.20
CA LYS A 537 18.11 24.91 11.60
C LYS A 537 18.36 24.70 10.11
N LEU A 538 17.77 25.58 9.30
CA LEU A 538 18.09 25.76 7.88
C LEU A 538 18.98 27.00 7.74
N GLN A 539 20.18 26.82 7.19
CA GLN A 539 21.01 27.91 6.71
C GLN A 539 21.01 27.88 5.18
N LEU A 540 20.48 28.94 4.56
CA LEU A 540 20.34 29.07 3.12
C LEU A 540 21.22 30.20 2.62
N ASN A 541 22.16 29.90 1.73
CA ASN A 541 22.99 30.87 1.04
C ASN A 541 22.62 30.89 -0.44
N VAL A 542 22.43 32.08 -1.00
CA VAL A 542 21.93 32.28 -2.36
C VAL A 542 22.90 33.18 -3.12
N PRO A 543 23.40 32.74 -4.30
CA PRO A 543 24.23 33.58 -5.15
C PRO A 543 23.50 34.86 -5.57
N LYS A 544 24.25 35.95 -5.82
CA LYS A 544 23.66 37.16 -6.40
C LYS A 544 23.13 36.87 -7.80
N SER A 545 21.83 37.08 -8.01
CA SER A 545 21.10 36.79 -9.24
C SER A 545 19.83 37.65 -9.31
N ASP A 546 19.21 37.74 -10.49
CA ASP A 546 17.86 38.30 -10.67
C ASP A 546 16.77 37.38 -10.10
N LEU A 547 17.14 36.15 -9.75
CA LEU A 547 16.26 35.17 -9.13
C LEU A 547 16.13 35.39 -7.62
N LYS A 548 14.93 35.16 -7.09
CA LYS A 548 14.58 35.38 -5.69
C LYS A 548 14.24 34.06 -4.99
N PRO A 549 14.97 33.72 -3.91
CA PRO A 549 14.68 32.54 -3.11
C PRO A 549 13.44 32.76 -2.24
N VAL A 550 12.61 31.74 -2.16
CA VAL A 550 11.38 31.72 -1.37
C VAL A 550 11.34 30.40 -0.60
N VAL A 551 11.18 30.45 0.71
CA VAL A 551 10.95 29.25 1.52
C VAL A 551 9.45 29.08 1.69
N VAL A 552 8.93 27.91 1.30
CA VAL A 552 7.50 27.62 1.36
C VAL A 552 7.24 26.51 2.36
N ILE A 553 6.48 26.85 3.39
CA ILE A 553 5.92 25.92 4.36
C ILE A 553 4.51 25.58 3.91
N ARG A 554 4.20 24.30 3.78
CA ARG A 554 2.93 23.83 3.21
C ARG A 554 2.60 22.44 3.72
N SER A 555 1.39 21.97 3.45
CA SER A 555 0.93 20.68 3.99
C SER A 555 1.62 19.46 3.35
N VAL A 556 2.22 19.63 2.18
CA VAL A 556 2.90 18.57 1.44
C VAL A 556 4.42 18.69 1.63
N GLY A 557 5.06 17.62 2.09
CA GLY A 557 6.49 17.51 2.40
C GLY A 557 6.90 16.06 2.49
N PRO A 558 8.19 15.68 2.48
CA PRO A 558 8.64 14.28 2.50
C PRO A 558 7.94 13.40 3.57
N ALA A 559 7.62 13.99 4.72
CA ALA A 559 6.75 13.38 5.74
C ALA A 559 5.73 14.39 6.30
N GLY A 560 5.21 15.28 5.44
CA GLY A 560 4.33 16.39 5.83
C GLY A 560 2.93 15.94 6.25
N GLY A 561 2.23 16.82 6.96
CA GLY A 561 0.85 16.65 7.41
C GLY A 561 -0.01 17.88 7.14
N ALA A 562 -1.27 17.82 7.58
CA ALA A 562 -2.22 18.90 7.39
C ALA A 562 -1.80 20.18 8.14
N ILE A 563 -1.83 21.35 7.48
CA ILE A 563 -1.66 22.67 8.13
C ILE A 563 -3.02 23.31 8.31
N GLN A 564 -3.59 23.15 9.50
CA GLN A 564 -4.92 23.65 9.87
C GLN A 564 -4.91 25.09 10.37
N SER A 565 -3.81 25.55 10.96
CA SER A 565 -3.69 26.93 11.42
C SER A 565 -2.29 27.50 11.24
N LEU A 566 -2.24 28.79 10.88
CA LEU A 566 -1.02 29.59 10.77
C LEU A 566 -1.23 30.92 11.48
N LYS A 567 -0.24 31.36 12.24
CA LYS A 567 -0.25 32.68 12.89
C LYS A 567 1.13 33.32 12.78
N LEU A 568 1.20 34.43 12.07
CA LEU A 568 2.37 35.28 12.01
C LEU A 568 2.40 36.18 13.26
N ASP A 569 3.56 36.24 13.91
CA ASP A 569 3.88 37.22 14.94
C ASP A 569 4.80 38.29 14.33
N PRO A 570 4.28 39.47 13.96
CA PRO A 570 5.08 40.53 13.34
C PRO A 570 6.11 41.12 14.30
N GLN A 571 5.87 41.07 15.62
CA GLN A 571 6.74 41.69 16.62
C GLN A 571 7.99 40.84 16.85
N ASN A 572 7.79 39.53 17.02
CA ASN A 572 8.90 38.57 17.22
C ASN A 572 9.44 37.98 15.92
N ARG A 573 8.89 38.39 14.76
CA ARG A 573 9.18 37.84 13.43
C ARG A 573 9.20 36.31 13.45
N GLY A 574 8.13 35.73 13.98
CA GLY A 574 7.95 34.29 14.09
C GLY A 574 6.68 33.82 13.38
N LEU A 575 6.62 32.55 13.01
CA LEU A 575 5.44 31.90 12.46
C LEU A 575 5.07 30.70 13.33
N GLN A 576 3.84 30.64 13.82
CA GLN A 576 3.28 29.49 14.52
C GLN A 576 2.45 28.64 13.56
N ILE A 577 2.60 27.32 13.62
CA ILE A 577 1.94 26.35 12.73
C ILE A 577 1.23 25.30 13.58
N ASN A 578 -0.06 25.07 13.34
CA ASN A 578 -0.92 24.13 14.06
C ASN A 578 -0.89 24.30 15.59
N GLN A 579 -0.67 25.52 16.06
CA GLN A 579 -0.47 25.87 17.48
C GLN A 579 0.68 25.13 18.19
N ARG A 580 1.40 24.25 17.50
CA ARG A 580 2.48 23.40 18.02
C ARG A 580 3.83 23.94 17.61
N TRP A 581 4.09 23.99 16.31
CA TRP A 581 5.41 24.32 15.77
C TRP A 581 5.64 25.82 15.69
N ARG A 582 6.92 26.22 15.81
CA ARG A 582 7.36 27.61 15.69
C ARG A 582 8.51 27.72 14.70
N VAL A 583 8.43 28.67 13.79
CA VAL A 583 9.54 29.11 12.94
C VAL A 583 10.00 30.47 13.44
N THR A 584 11.28 30.58 13.76
CA THR A 584 11.91 31.80 14.28
C THR A 584 13.07 32.23 13.39
N ASN A 585 13.67 33.37 13.71
CA ASN A 585 14.77 34.00 12.95
C ASN A 585 14.41 34.39 11.51
N LEU A 586 13.13 34.66 11.21
CA LEU A 586 12.74 35.19 9.90
C LEU A 586 13.56 36.45 9.57
N PRO A 587 14.18 36.58 8.37
CA PRO A 587 14.99 37.74 8.03
C PRO A 587 14.22 39.06 8.10
N SER A 588 14.88 40.16 8.50
CA SER A 588 14.24 41.49 8.63
C SER A 588 13.58 42.00 7.35
N GLN A 589 14.14 41.65 6.18
CA GLN A 589 13.64 42.07 4.87
C GLN A 589 12.65 41.06 4.27
N SER A 590 12.35 39.96 4.97
CA SER A 590 11.47 38.92 4.43
C SER A 590 10.00 39.34 4.46
N LYS A 591 9.24 38.90 3.46
CA LYS A 591 7.77 39.03 3.43
C LYS A 591 7.15 37.66 3.58
N VAL A 592 6.17 37.53 4.47
CA VAL A 592 5.44 36.28 4.71
C VAL A 592 4.01 36.42 4.23
N TYR A 593 3.57 35.49 3.39
CA TYR A 593 2.21 35.43 2.86
C TYR A 593 1.55 34.14 3.34
N LEU A 594 0.34 34.25 3.89
CA LEU A 594 -0.44 33.11 4.40
C LEU A 594 -1.68 32.89 3.53
N GLY A 595 -2.05 31.63 3.29
CA GLY A 595 -3.26 31.32 2.52
C GLY A 595 -3.51 29.83 2.39
N SER A 596 -4.41 29.46 1.47
CA SER A 596 -4.70 28.07 1.14
C SER A 596 -4.03 27.65 -0.16
N GLU A 597 -3.44 26.45 -0.20
CA GLU A 597 -2.96 25.81 -1.43
C GLU A 597 -4.11 25.57 -2.42
N ARG A 598 -5.38 25.66 -1.98
CA ARG A 598 -6.57 25.51 -2.83
C ARG A 598 -7.03 26.83 -3.46
N SER A 599 -6.48 27.97 -3.07
CA SER A 599 -6.85 29.26 -3.64
C SER A 599 -6.39 29.37 -5.10
N PRO A 600 -7.24 29.91 -6.01
CA PRO A 600 -6.79 30.26 -7.35
C PRO A 600 -5.60 31.24 -7.26
N ASN A 601 -4.49 30.95 -7.95
CA ASN A 601 -3.24 31.73 -7.93
C ASN A 601 -2.43 31.75 -6.62
N TRP A 602 -2.64 30.79 -5.70
CA TRP A 602 -1.90 30.70 -4.42
C TRP A 602 -0.37 30.79 -4.56
N LEU A 603 0.19 30.32 -5.69
CA LEU A 603 1.63 30.39 -6.00
C LEU A 603 2.20 31.82 -6.00
N LYS A 604 1.38 32.81 -6.33
CA LYS A 604 1.79 34.22 -6.48
C LYS A 604 1.07 35.17 -5.53
N GLU A 605 -0.03 34.74 -4.95
CA GLU A 605 -0.91 35.54 -4.08
C GLU A 605 -0.14 36.27 -2.97
N GLN A 606 -0.39 37.57 -2.84
CA GLN A 606 0.22 38.43 -1.82
C GLN A 606 -0.84 38.87 -0.82
N THR A 607 -1.14 38.01 0.14
CA THR A 607 -2.13 38.31 1.20
C THR A 607 -1.52 39.21 2.27
N SER A 608 -2.34 40.04 2.90
CA SER A 608 -1.98 40.80 4.12
C SER A 608 -2.40 40.06 5.40
N ALA A 609 -2.82 38.80 5.28
CA ALA A 609 -3.33 38.01 6.39
C ALA A 609 -2.20 37.64 7.36
N THR A 610 -2.42 37.89 8.65
CA THR A 610 -1.50 37.49 9.74
C THR A 610 -1.94 36.20 10.42
N GLN A 611 -3.14 35.71 10.10
CA GLN A 611 -3.69 34.44 10.58
C GLN A 611 -4.42 33.74 9.43
N PHE A 612 -4.40 32.41 9.46
CA PHE A 612 -5.11 31.56 8.52
C PHE A 612 -5.57 30.29 9.22
N GLU A 613 -6.77 29.84 8.90
CA GLU A 613 -7.36 28.58 9.39
C GLU A 613 -8.01 27.82 8.23
N ASP A 614 -7.84 26.50 8.21
CA ASP A 614 -8.46 25.60 7.23
C ASP A 614 -8.70 24.23 7.88
N GLU A 615 -9.96 23.83 7.98
CA GLU A 615 -10.35 22.54 8.57
C GLU A 615 -9.72 21.34 7.83
N LEU A 616 -9.58 21.47 6.50
CA LEU A 616 -8.98 20.45 5.65
C LEU A 616 -7.45 20.53 5.63
N GLY A 617 -6.89 21.55 6.26
CA GLY A 617 -5.47 21.74 6.52
C GLY A 617 -4.60 21.88 5.28
N TRP A 618 -5.04 22.65 4.28
CA TRP A 618 -4.25 23.02 3.09
C TRP A 618 -3.60 24.41 3.25
N GLY A 619 -3.24 24.81 4.47
CA GLY A 619 -2.55 26.08 4.69
C GLY A 619 -1.13 26.10 4.12
N TYR A 620 -0.70 27.26 3.63
CA TYR A 620 0.69 27.53 3.29
C TYR A 620 1.17 28.85 3.93
N ALA A 621 2.48 28.92 4.18
CA ALA A 621 3.20 30.15 4.47
C ALA A 621 4.38 30.29 3.50
N ARG A 622 4.36 31.37 2.70
CA ARG A 622 5.39 31.67 1.70
C ARG A 622 6.28 32.81 2.20
N ILE A 623 7.54 32.49 2.49
CA ILE A 623 8.54 33.40 3.06
C ILE A 623 9.49 33.84 1.93
N ALA A 624 9.25 35.03 1.36
CA ALA A 624 10.13 35.62 0.36
C ALA A 624 11.34 36.29 1.04
N LEU A 625 12.56 35.79 0.82
CA LEU A 625 13.74 36.12 1.63
C LEU A 625 14.43 37.46 1.28
N GLY A 626 13.86 38.26 0.37
CA GLY A 626 14.44 39.53 -0.08
C GLY A 626 15.75 39.35 -0.88
N ASN A 627 16.50 40.44 -1.09
CA ASN A 627 17.76 40.41 -1.85
C ASN A 627 18.98 39.97 -1.00
N ASN A 628 18.74 39.37 0.16
CA ASN A 628 19.82 38.96 1.06
C ASN A 628 20.45 37.65 0.59
N SER A 629 21.79 37.61 0.54
CA SER A 629 22.54 36.43 0.08
C SER A 629 22.59 35.29 1.10
N SER A 630 22.12 35.50 2.34
CA SER A 630 22.04 34.45 3.36
C SER A 630 20.82 34.62 4.26
N ALA A 631 20.15 33.51 4.59
CA ALA A 631 19.03 33.44 5.52
C ALA A 631 19.21 32.25 6.47
N GLN A 632 18.78 32.42 7.72
CA GLN A 632 18.80 31.37 8.73
C GLN A 632 17.42 31.25 9.36
N LEU A 633 16.82 30.07 9.29
CA LEU A 633 15.54 29.76 9.88
C LEU A 633 15.72 28.67 10.94
N VAL A 634 15.02 28.80 12.07
CA VAL A 634 14.97 27.76 13.10
C VAL A 634 13.52 27.29 13.24
N ILE A 635 13.32 25.99 13.10
CA ILE A 635 12.03 25.31 13.20
C ILE A 635 12.05 24.48 14.46
N GLU A 636 11.13 24.75 15.37
CA GLU A 636 11.10 24.14 16.70
C GLU A 636 9.72 23.56 17.01
N ASP A 637 9.73 22.35 17.55
CA ASP A 637 8.61 21.77 18.29
C ASP A 637 8.82 21.95 19.80
N PRO A 638 8.14 22.91 20.45
CA PRO A 638 8.27 23.14 21.87
C PRO A 638 7.67 21.99 22.72
N GLN A 639 6.91 21.08 22.12
CA GLN A 639 6.29 19.95 22.81
C GLN A 639 7.16 18.69 22.82
N VAL A 640 8.21 18.63 21.97
CA VAL A 640 9.07 17.45 21.89
C VAL A 640 10.01 17.41 23.10
N VAL A 641 9.82 16.38 23.90
CA VAL A 641 10.76 15.95 24.93
C VAL A 641 11.42 14.67 24.40
N SER A 642 12.47 14.81 23.58
CA SER A 642 13.13 13.62 23.04
C SER A 642 13.94 12.92 24.13
N THR A 643 13.50 11.76 24.56
CA THR A 643 14.35 10.78 25.23
C THR A 643 14.74 9.72 24.22
N SER A 644 16.01 9.71 23.79
CA SER A 644 16.49 8.53 23.06
C SER A 644 16.41 7.34 24.00
N ALA A 645 15.88 6.21 23.52
CA ALA A 645 15.91 4.97 24.28
C ALA A 645 17.35 4.42 24.43
N LEU A 646 18.27 4.95 23.62
CA LEU A 646 19.67 4.56 23.59
C LEU A 646 20.52 5.54 24.39
N ASN A 647 21.40 5.00 25.22
CA ASN A 647 22.49 5.74 25.82
C ASN A 647 23.55 5.97 24.75
N LEU A 648 23.59 7.19 24.21
CA LEU A 648 24.57 7.61 23.22
C LEU A 648 25.89 7.98 23.93
N THR A 649 26.73 6.98 24.20
CA THR A 649 28.10 7.19 24.65
C THR A 649 29.00 7.51 23.46
N ARG A 650 29.95 8.42 23.65
CA ARG A 650 30.94 8.75 22.62
C ARG A 650 31.84 7.53 22.42
N ASN A 651 31.98 7.05 21.18
CA ASN A 651 32.94 6.01 20.86
C ASN A 651 34.36 6.49 21.24
N PRO A 652 35.05 5.86 22.20
CA PRO A 652 36.35 6.32 22.69
C PRO A 652 37.46 6.18 21.64
N ALA A 653 37.28 5.33 20.63
CA ALA A 653 38.23 5.12 19.54
C ALA A 653 37.49 5.00 18.20
N PRO A 654 37.06 6.13 17.59
CA PRO A 654 36.37 6.10 16.30
C PRO A 654 37.31 5.57 15.21
N LEU A 655 36.74 4.88 14.21
CA LEU A 655 37.45 4.47 13.00
C LEU A 655 38.00 5.71 12.29
N GLU A 656 39.32 5.75 12.04
CA GLU A 656 39.96 6.84 11.31
C GLU A 656 40.51 6.31 9.98
N LEU A 657 40.15 6.99 8.90
CA LEU A 657 40.53 6.64 7.53
C LEU A 657 41.35 7.77 6.94
N SER A 658 42.60 7.48 6.56
CA SER A 658 43.44 8.36 5.77
C SER A 658 43.71 7.65 4.45
N LEU A 659 42.76 7.77 3.51
CA LEU A 659 42.73 7.04 2.25
C LEU A 659 42.86 8.00 1.05
N PRO A 660 43.46 7.56 -0.07
CA PRO A 660 43.57 8.35 -1.30
C PRO A 660 42.24 8.81 -1.90
N ASP A 661 41.20 7.98 -1.81
CA ASP A 661 39.89 8.25 -2.37
C ASP A 661 38.92 8.74 -1.28
N SER A 662 38.53 10.02 -1.37
CA SER A 662 37.60 10.63 -0.42
C SER A 662 36.17 10.09 -0.57
N GLN A 663 35.78 9.57 -1.73
CA GLN A 663 34.46 8.99 -1.97
C GLN A 663 34.27 7.70 -1.17
N PHE A 664 35.34 6.89 -1.04
CA PHE A 664 35.34 5.69 -0.20
C PHE A 664 34.99 6.02 1.25
N THR A 665 35.69 7.01 1.82
CA THR A 665 35.47 7.49 3.19
C THR A 665 34.08 8.12 3.36
N ALA A 666 33.62 8.90 2.37
CA ALA A 666 32.30 9.51 2.40
C ALA A 666 31.17 8.47 2.38
N SER A 667 31.27 7.46 1.49
CA SER A 667 30.33 6.34 1.41
C SER A 667 30.25 5.57 2.73
N LEU A 668 31.41 5.20 3.29
CA LEU A 668 31.49 4.42 4.53
C LEU A 668 30.85 5.18 5.70
N ASN A 669 31.19 6.46 5.86
CA ASN A 669 30.64 7.30 6.93
C ASN A 669 29.13 7.54 6.74
N ALA A 670 28.66 7.68 5.50
CA ALA A 670 27.25 7.82 5.20
C ALA A 670 26.46 6.57 5.60
N GLN A 671 27.00 5.36 5.34
CA GLN A 671 26.33 4.11 5.76
C GLN A 671 26.19 4.04 7.28
N ILE A 672 27.24 4.37 8.03
CA ILE A 672 27.18 4.42 9.51
C ILE A 672 26.09 5.41 9.97
N ALA A 673 26.04 6.60 9.36
CA ALA A 673 25.04 7.60 9.70
C ALA A 673 23.61 7.12 9.41
N HIS A 674 23.36 6.54 8.24
CA HIS A 674 22.03 6.00 7.88
C HIS A 674 21.57 4.91 8.84
N LEU A 675 22.45 3.96 9.17
CA LEU A 675 22.15 2.86 10.10
C LEU A 675 21.86 3.35 11.52
N LEU A 676 22.51 4.42 11.97
CA LEU A 676 22.24 5.01 13.28
C LEU A 676 20.93 5.82 13.29
N MET A 677 20.69 6.63 12.25
CA MET A 677 19.49 7.47 12.16
C MET A 677 18.21 6.65 11.96
N SER A 678 18.31 5.45 11.37
CA SER A 678 17.20 4.51 11.15
C SER A 678 16.62 3.88 12.42
N LEU A 679 17.40 3.85 13.51
CA LEU A 679 17.00 3.19 14.76
C LEU A 679 15.78 3.89 15.37
N VAL A 680 14.73 3.14 15.64
CA VAL A 680 13.51 3.61 16.33
C VAL A 680 13.46 2.93 17.69
N GLY A 681 13.63 3.70 18.77
CA GLY A 681 13.86 3.15 20.10
C GLY A 681 15.13 2.29 20.14
N ASP A 682 15.00 1.06 20.62
CA ASP A 682 16.07 0.05 20.70
C ASP A 682 16.01 -0.97 19.54
N ARG A 683 15.33 -0.63 18.44
CA ARG A 683 15.08 -1.57 17.33
C ARG A 683 15.58 -1.03 15.99
N THR A 684 16.06 -1.93 15.14
CA THR A 684 16.41 -1.67 13.74
C THR A 684 15.15 -1.63 12.86
N ARG A 685 15.29 -1.11 11.63
CA ARG A 685 14.24 -1.10 10.61
C ARG A 685 14.80 -1.56 9.27
N PRO A 686 14.05 -2.30 8.44
CA PRO A 686 14.57 -2.80 7.16
C PRO A 686 14.83 -1.66 6.16
N ASN A 687 13.95 -0.67 6.15
CA ASN A 687 14.00 0.51 5.30
C ASN A 687 13.28 1.68 5.99
N ASP A 688 12.83 2.68 5.23
CA ASP A 688 12.04 3.81 5.72
C ASP A 688 11.03 3.42 6.83
N PRO A 689 11.21 3.91 8.07
CA PRO A 689 10.39 3.50 9.20
C PRO A 689 8.91 3.92 9.13
N VAL A 690 8.54 4.88 8.28
CA VAL A 690 7.12 5.21 7.99
C VAL A 690 6.51 4.15 7.07
N ASN A 691 7.30 3.58 6.16
CA ASN A 691 6.87 2.52 5.27
C ASN A 691 6.82 1.16 5.97
N HIS A 692 7.90 0.79 6.68
CA HIS A 692 8.00 -0.46 7.45
C HIS A 692 8.22 -0.15 8.94
N PRO A 693 7.14 -0.02 9.73
CA PRO A 693 7.24 0.34 11.14
C PRO A 693 7.64 -0.81 12.05
N LEU A 694 7.59 -2.06 11.56
CA LEU A 694 8.02 -3.24 12.29
C LEU A 694 9.50 -3.58 12.01
N PRO A 695 10.23 -4.08 13.01
CA PRO A 695 11.56 -4.62 12.78
C PRO A 695 11.50 -5.91 11.94
N ARG A 696 12.49 -6.07 11.06
CA ARG A 696 12.76 -7.31 10.34
C ARG A 696 14.08 -7.87 10.85
N LEU A 697 14.06 -9.04 11.46
CA LEU A 697 15.20 -9.58 12.20
C LEU A 697 16.38 -9.86 11.27
N ARG A 698 16.14 -10.43 10.09
CA ARG A 698 17.19 -10.71 9.10
C ARG A 698 17.96 -9.43 8.75
N ASP A 699 17.26 -8.42 8.24
CA ASP A 699 17.82 -7.14 7.84
C ASP A 699 18.50 -6.44 9.03
N GLY A 700 17.86 -6.50 10.20
CA GLY A 700 18.40 -5.96 11.45
C GLY A 700 19.71 -6.62 11.89
N ALA A 701 19.91 -7.91 11.62
CA ALA A 701 21.11 -8.63 12.00
C ALA A 701 22.32 -8.12 11.22
N TYR A 702 22.18 -7.88 9.92
CA TYR A 702 23.23 -7.26 9.11
C TYR A 702 23.56 -5.85 9.62
N GLN A 703 22.55 -5.05 9.95
CA GLN A 703 22.75 -3.72 10.53
C GLN A 703 23.50 -3.79 11.87
N LEU A 704 23.13 -4.74 12.73
CA LEU A 704 23.77 -4.95 14.03
C LEU A 704 25.26 -5.31 13.87
N VAL A 705 25.57 -6.25 12.97
CA VAL A 705 26.94 -6.68 12.67
C VAL A 705 27.74 -5.52 12.07
N ALA A 706 27.16 -4.78 11.13
CA ALA A 706 27.79 -3.63 10.49
C ALA A 706 28.13 -2.52 11.50
N LEU A 707 27.19 -2.17 12.39
CA LEU A 707 27.41 -1.20 13.47
C LEU A 707 28.51 -1.68 14.43
N ALA A 708 28.51 -2.96 14.81
CA ALA A 708 29.54 -3.51 15.67
C ALA A 708 30.94 -3.46 15.02
N ARG A 709 31.06 -3.87 13.74
CA ARG A 709 32.30 -3.82 12.95
C ARG A 709 32.79 -2.39 12.71
N ALA A 710 31.87 -1.42 12.59
CA ALA A 710 32.19 0.01 12.51
C ALA A 710 32.55 0.65 13.87
N GLY A 711 32.52 -0.11 14.97
CA GLY A 711 32.91 0.34 16.30
C GLY A 711 31.80 0.95 17.14
N GLN A 712 30.53 0.89 16.70
CA GLN A 712 29.36 1.35 17.47
C GLN A 712 28.92 0.31 18.52
N LEU A 713 29.86 -0.15 19.35
CA LEU A 713 29.68 -1.32 20.21
C LEU A 713 28.66 -1.11 21.33
N ASP A 714 28.60 0.07 21.92
CA ASP A 714 27.62 0.37 22.98
C ASP A 714 26.19 0.37 22.43
N ILE A 715 26.01 0.83 21.19
CA ILE A 715 24.73 0.76 20.48
C ILE A 715 24.41 -0.70 20.13
N ALA A 716 25.36 -1.44 19.54
CA ALA A 716 25.15 -2.85 19.21
C ALA A 716 24.78 -3.69 20.45
N ARG A 717 25.43 -3.45 21.60
CA ARG A 717 25.07 -4.06 22.89
C ARG A 717 23.61 -3.76 23.27
N GLN A 718 23.17 -2.51 23.14
CA GLN A 718 21.81 -2.09 23.49
C GLN A 718 20.74 -2.64 22.55
N LEU A 719 21.06 -2.89 21.27
CA LEU A 719 20.15 -3.49 20.29
C LEU A 719 20.02 -5.03 20.43
N SER A 720 20.99 -5.67 21.10
CA SER A 720 21.08 -7.14 21.22
C SER A 720 19.87 -7.83 21.86
N PRO A 721 19.15 -7.27 22.86
CA PRO A 721 18.00 -7.93 23.48
C PRO A 721 16.93 -8.38 22.49
N TYR A 722 16.60 -7.56 21.47
CA TYR A 722 15.62 -7.92 20.44
C TYR A 722 15.95 -9.26 19.76
N PHE A 723 17.22 -9.41 19.34
CA PHE A 723 17.72 -10.59 18.64
C PHE A 723 17.83 -11.80 19.58
N ALA A 724 18.11 -11.56 20.86
CA ALA A 724 18.14 -12.61 21.89
C ALA A 724 16.74 -13.14 22.22
N GLU A 725 15.72 -12.29 22.21
CA GLU A 725 14.33 -12.62 22.57
C GLU A 725 13.52 -13.22 21.41
N THR A 726 13.83 -12.84 20.16
CA THR A 726 13.04 -13.22 18.97
C THR A 726 13.60 -14.46 18.29
N ASP A 727 12.87 -15.58 18.28
CA ASP A 727 13.40 -16.85 17.78
C ASP A 727 13.05 -17.18 16.32
N LEU A 728 11.82 -16.89 15.86
CA LEU A 728 11.36 -17.29 14.51
C LEU A 728 10.73 -16.17 13.70
N ILE A 729 10.26 -15.09 14.33
CA ILE A 729 9.47 -14.05 13.66
C ILE A 729 10.37 -13.09 12.89
N ASN A 730 10.05 -12.89 11.61
CA ASN A 730 10.64 -11.88 10.74
C ASN A 730 9.52 -10.93 10.25
N SER A 731 9.43 -9.74 10.84
CA SER A 731 8.26 -8.85 10.65
C SER A 731 6.95 -9.51 11.08
N THR A 732 6.11 -9.96 10.13
CA THR A 732 4.78 -10.54 10.38
C THR A 732 4.72 -12.05 10.20
N VAL A 733 5.79 -12.68 9.71
CA VAL A 733 5.81 -14.12 9.35
C VAL A 733 6.95 -14.86 10.04
N PRO A 734 6.78 -16.14 10.40
CA PRO A 734 7.88 -16.97 10.87
C PRO A 734 8.76 -17.44 9.69
N GLU A 735 10.09 -17.37 9.83
CA GLU A 735 11.06 -17.84 8.83
C GLU A 735 12.14 -18.73 9.49
N ALA A 736 12.64 -19.75 8.77
CA ALA A 736 13.43 -20.84 9.34
C ALA A 736 14.92 -20.49 9.58
N ASP A 737 15.46 -19.49 8.88
CA ASP A 737 16.83 -19.00 9.02
C ASP A 737 17.01 -18.05 10.22
N ILE A 738 15.91 -17.51 10.77
CA ILE A 738 15.91 -16.49 11.82
C ILE A 738 16.69 -16.88 13.08
N PRO A 739 16.60 -18.12 13.60
CA PRO A 739 17.45 -18.54 14.71
C PRO A 739 18.94 -18.45 14.37
N ALA A 740 19.32 -18.85 13.16
CA ALA A 740 20.70 -18.88 12.71
C ALA A 740 21.27 -17.47 12.52
N VAL A 741 20.52 -16.60 11.86
CA VAL A 741 20.87 -15.18 11.67
C VAL A 741 20.96 -14.45 13.02
N GLY A 742 20.08 -14.77 13.97
CA GLY A 742 20.13 -14.24 15.34
C GLY A 742 21.37 -14.69 16.13
N VAL A 743 21.80 -15.95 15.99
CA VAL A 743 23.05 -16.43 16.61
C VAL A 743 24.26 -15.74 16.01
N TRP A 744 24.35 -15.65 14.68
CA TRP A 744 25.46 -15.00 13.98
C TRP A 744 25.64 -13.54 14.42
N SER A 745 24.55 -12.78 14.50
CA SER A 745 24.62 -11.36 14.87
C SER A 745 25.04 -11.16 16.33
N LEU A 746 24.44 -11.89 17.27
CA LEU A 746 24.81 -11.84 18.69
C LEU A 746 26.25 -12.30 18.93
N ALA A 747 26.68 -13.37 18.27
CA ALA A 747 28.05 -13.87 18.39
C ALA A 747 29.07 -12.89 17.79
N SER A 748 28.73 -12.23 16.69
CA SER A 748 29.57 -11.17 16.10
C SER A 748 29.73 -10.00 17.06
N VAL A 749 28.67 -9.56 17.76
CA VAL A 749 28.76 -8.52 18.79
C VAL A 749 29.61 -8.99 19.97
N ALA A 750 29.41 -10.23 20.45
CA ALA A 750 30.20 -10.83 21.53
C ALA A 750 31.69 -10.94 21.19
N GLU A 751 32.01 -11.22 19.92
CA GLU A 751 33.37 -11.23 19.41
C GLU A 751 33.99 -9.83 19.45
N GLN A 752 33.29 -8.81 18.95
CA GLN A 752 33.82 -7.43 18.93
C GLN A 752 33.94 -6.79 20.32
N LEU A 753 33.01 -7.08 21.24
CA LEU A 753 33.03 -6.57 22.60
C LEU A 753 34.15 -7.23 23.43
N ASN A 754 34.40 -8.52 23.21
CA ASN A 754 35.29 -9.34 24.03
C ASN A 754 35.03 -9.19 25.54
N ASP A 755 33.74 -9.15 25.93
CA ASP A 755 33.28 -8.86 27.29
C ASP A 755 32.60 -10.11 27.89
N PRO A 756 33.20 -10.76 28.91
CA PRO A 756 32.63 -11.95 29.54
C PRO A 756 31.25 -11.72 30.17
N ALA A 757 30.91 -10.50 30.58
CA ALA A 757 29.59 -10.20 31.12
C ALA A 757 28.52 -10.23 30.02
N TYR A 758 28.84 -9.66 28.87
CA TYR A 758 27.98 -9.74 27.70
C TYR A 758 27.81 -11.18 27.22
N ASP A 759 28.91 -11.94 27.09
CA ASP A 759 28.86 -13.36 26.70
C ASP A 759 27.89 -14.17 27.56
N ARG A 760 27.98 -14.02 28.89
CA ARG A 760 27.09 -14.70 29.84
C ARG A 760 25.63 -14.28 29.67
N SER A 761 25.37 -13.02 29.33
CA SER A 761 24.01 -12.49 29.14
C SER A 761 23.31 -13.05 27.90
N VAL A 762 24.03 -13.20 26.78
CA VAL A 762 23.46 -13.70 25.51
C VAL A 762 23.48 -15.22 25.37
N TRP A 763 24.30 -15.91 26.17
CA TRP A 763 24.47 -17.37 26.11
C TRP A 763 23.15 -18.17 26.19
N PRO A 764 22.21 -17.89 27.11
CA PRO A 764 20.94 -18.64 27.17
C PRO A 764 20.15 -18.58 25.85
N ALA A 765 20.15 -17.41 25.20
CA ALA A 765 19.48 -17.21 23.91
C ALA A 765 20.22 -17.94 22.78
N ILE A 766 21.55 -17.83 22.70
CA ILE A 766 22.36 -18.52 21.68
C ILE A 766 22.21 -20.04 21.80
N ARG A 767 22.26 -20.58 23.03
CA ARG A 767 22.06 -22.00 23.29
C ARG A 767 20.67 -22.46 22.86
N ARG A 768 19.62 -21.71 23.21
CA ARG A 768 18.24 -22.01 22.82
C ARG A 768 18.08 -22.05 21.30
N LYS A 769 18.59 -21.03 20.59
CA LYS A 769 18.53 -20.95 19.13
C LYS A 769 19.35 -22.05 18.45
N ALA A 770 20.53 -22.38 18.97
CA ALA A 770 21.34 -23.48 18.45
C ALA A 770 20.64 -24.84 18.59
N GLU A 771 19.95 -25.09 19.71
CA GLU A 771 19.12 -26.29 19.83
C GLU A 771 17.90 -26.26 18.91
N LEU A 772 17.25 -25.11 18.73
CA LEU A 772 16.15 -24.95 17.77
C LEU A 772 16.60 -25.28 16.33
N ILE A 773 17.78 -24.82 15.92
CA ILE A 773 18.38 -25.19 14.62
C ILE A 773 18.53 -26.71 14.49
N ARG A 774 18.99 -27.39 15.56
CA ARG A 774 19.14 -28.85 15.55
C ARG A 774 17.80 -29.58 15.47
N GLU A 775 16.79 -29.09 16.19
CA GLU A 775 15.44 -29.62 16.13
C GLU A 775 14.86 -29.49 14.73
N LEU A 776 15.05 -28.34 14.07
CA LEU A 776 14.63 -28.10 12.69
C LEU A 776 15.35 -29.04 11.71
N ILE A 777 16.66 -29.23 11.85
CA ILE A 777 17.45 -30.17 11.03
C ILE A 777 16.97 -31.63 11.21
N ALA A 778 16.58 -32.01 12.43
CA ALA A 778 16.21 -33.39 12.76
C ALA A 778 14.75 -33.75 12.42
N THR A 779 13.89 -32.77 12.13
CA THR A 779 12.44 -32.95 12.03
C THR A 779 11.99 -33.18 10.59
N ASN A 780 11.39 -34.35 10.30
CA ASN A 780 10.75 -34.64 9.01
C ASN A 780 9.29 -34.13 8.90
N ARG A 781 8.84 -33.28 9.84
CA ARG A 781 7.47 -32.75 9.88
C ARG A 781 7.44 -31.32 9.33
N PRO A 782 6.73 -31.06 8.22
CA PRO A 782 6.45 -29.70 7.75
C PRO A 782 5.78 -28.88 8.86
N GLY A 783 6.22 -27.64 9.08
CA GLY A 783 5.53 -26.68 9.96
C GLY A 783 5.62 -26.93 11.49
N TYR A 784 6.60 -27.68 11.99
CA TYR A 784 6.85 -27.85 13.43
C TYR A 784 8.24 -27.30 13.78
N PRO A 785 8.41 -26.37 14.75
CA PRO A 785 7.47 -25.92 15.79
C PRO A 785 6.71 -24.60 15.47
N THR A 786 6.61 -24.20 14.20
CA THR A 786 6.14 -22.88 13.71
C THR A 786 4.67 -22.51 13.95
N ALA A 787 3.91 -23.24 14.77
CA ALA A 787 2.51 -22.89 15.08
C ALA A 787 2.26 -22.53 16.56
N LYS A 788 3.04 -23.07 17.51
CA LYS A 788 2.78 -22.89 18.95
C LYS A 788 3.64 -21.80 19.59
N ALA A 789 4.74 -21.42 18.95
CA ALA A 789 5.66 -20.38 19.42
C ALA A 789 5.51 -19.05 18.67
N SER A 790 4.61 -18.98 17.69
CA SER A 790 4.49 -17.88 16.72
C SER A 790 3.09 -17.25 16.70
N GLU A 791 2.34 -17.34 17.80
CA GLU A 791 1.05 -16.64 17.91
C GLU A 791 1.28 -15.14 17.70
N ALA A 792 0.89 -14.66 16.52
CA ALA A 792 1.05 -13.27 16.14
C ALA A 792 0.02 -12.42 16.92
N PRO A 793 0.42 -11.33 17.57
CA PRO A 793 -0.47 -10.51 18.40
C PRO A 793 -1.48 -9.65 17.60
N PHE A 794 -1.60 -9.85 16.28
CA PHE A 794 -2.30 -8.92 15.38
C PHE A 794 -3.57 -9.48 14.73
N SER A 795 -4.14 -10.59 15.23
CA SER A 795 -5.29 -11.31 14.63
C SER A 795 -6.60 -10.53 14.46
N GLU A 796 -6.64 -9.23 14.80
CA GLU A 796 -7.86 -8.40 14.80
C GLU A 796 -8.02 -7.48 13.57
N HIS A 797 -7.02 -7.35 12.69
CA HIS A 797 -7.19 -6.57 11.44
C HIS A 797 -7.54 -7.46 10.23
N PRO A 798 -8.38 -6.98 9.29
CA PRO A 798 -8.82 -7.77 8.13
C PRO A 798 -7.68 -8.25 7.23
N ASP A 799 -6.54 -7.55 7.22
CA ASP A 799 -5.33 -7.96 6.49
C ASP A 799 -4.73 -9.29 7.02
N PHE A 800 -5.08 -9.71 8.25
CA PHE A 800 -4.56 -10.93 8.89
C PHE A 800 -5.38 -12.19 8.58
N LEU A 801 -6.43 -12.10 7.76
CA LEU A 801 -7.25 -13.26 7.38
C LEU A 801 -6.54 -14.26 6.46
N LYS A 802 -5.32 -13.97 6.00
CA LYS A 802 -4.49 -14.88 5.20
C LYS A 802 -3.00 -14.71 5.49
N VAL A 803 -2.56 -15.00 6.72
CA VAL A 803 -1.20 -15.53 6.88
C VAL A 803 -1.37 -17.04 7.02
N GLU A 804 -1.33 -17.72 5.88
CA GLU A 804 -1.14 -19.15 5.89
C GLU A 804 0.21 -19.38 6.57
N LEU A 805 0.23 -20.08 7.70
CA LEU A 805 1.45 -20.40 8.47
C LEU A 805 2.33 -21.42 7.73
N THR A 806 2.35 -21.38 6.40
CA THR A 806 3.18 -22.17 5.50
C THR A 806 4.63 -21.65 5.51
N GLY A 807 5.15 -21.32 6.70
CA GLY A 807 6.59 -21.30 6.96
C GLY A 807 7.09 -22.74 7.06
N GLY A 808 7.53 -23.28 5.92
CA GLY A 808 8.22 -24.57 5.83
C GLY A 808 7.37 -25.69 5.24
N ASN A 809 7.10 -25.62 3.94
CA ASN A 809 6.67 -26.80 3.18
C ASN A 809 7.89 -27.71 2.95
N MET A 810 8.21 -28.57 3.93
CA MET A 810 9.20 -29.64 3.75
C MET A 810 8.57 -30.79 2.96
N MET A 811 8.57 -30.71 1.63
CA MET A 811 8.14 -31.81 0.78
C MET A 811 9.08 -33.01 0.99
N ALA A 812 8.48 -34.12 1.43
CA ALA A 812 9.14 -35.30 1.96
C ALA A 812 10.18 -35.92 1.01
N THR A 813 11.46 -35.79 1.34
CA THR A 813 12.51 -36.69 0.83
C THR A 813 13.40 -37.13 1.99
N PRO A 814 13.34 -38.39 2.45
CA PRO A 814 14.22 -38.89 3.49
C PRO A 814 15.68 -38.80 3.02
N ASN A 815 16.55 -38.21 3.86
CA ASN A 815 17.99 -37.97 3.61
C ASN A 815 18.36 -36.79 2.70
N LEU A 816 17.39 -35.96 2.30
CA LEU A 816 17.67 -34.59 1.86
C LEU A 816 17.39 -33.65 3.04
N ILE A 817 18.33 -32.78 3.36
CA ILE A 817 18.08 -31.63 4.23
C ILE A 817 17.19 -30.67 3.41
N SER A 818 15.87 -30.89 3.38
CA SER A 818 14.91 -29.99 2.71
C SER A 818 14.60 -28.77 3.60
N ILE A 819 15.65 -28.08 4.03
CA ILE A 819 15.54 -26.76 4.63
C ILE A 819 15.52 -25.77 3.46
N ASP A 820 14.80 -24.66 3.58
CA ASP A 820 15.12 -23.44 2.83
C ASP A 820 16.65 -23.29 2.72
N GLU A 821 17.18 -23.27 1.50
CA GLU A 821 18.61 -23.39 1.24
C GLU A 821 19.41 -22.27 1.93
N SER A 822 18.78 -21.10 2.06
CA SER A 822 19.26 -19.94 2.83
C SER A 822 19.46 -20.27 4.31
N ALA A 823 18.47 -20.95 4.92
CA ALA A 823 18.49 -21.35 6.32
C ALA A 823 19.53 -22.45 6.59
N SER A 824 19.80 -23.37 5.65
CA SER A 824 20.89 -24.35 5.77
C SER A 824 22.26 -23.68 5.85
N ILE A 825 22.56 -22.78 4.92
CA ILE A 825 23.87 -22.12 4.83
C ILE A 825 24.16 -21.30 6.09
N MET A 826 23.17 -20.52 6.56
CA MET A 826 23.33 -19.73 7.78
C MET A 826 23.35 -20.58 9.04
N SER A 827 22.65 -21.72 9.08
CA SER A 827 22.70 -22.65 10.22
C SER A 827 24.09 -23.23 10.45
N TYR A 828 24.84 -23.53 9.37
CA TYR A 828 26.24 -23.94 9.47
C TYR A 828 27.07 -22.88 10.19
N ARG A 829 26.94 -21.62 9.76
CA ARG A 829 27.65 -20.50 10.36
C ARG A 829 27.28 -20.32 11.84
N ALA A 830 25.99 -20.31 12.13
CA ALA A 830 25.45 -20.14 13.47
C ALA A 830 25.95 -21.20 14.46
N LEU A 831 25.97 -22.48 14.06
CA LEU A 831 26.45 -23.56 14.91
C LEU A 831 27.95 -23.41 15.25
N LEU A 832 28.77 -22.96 14.29
CA LEU A 832 30.18 -22.67 14.55
C LEU A 832 30.37 -21.48 15.48
N ASP A 833 29.61 -20.40 15.28
CA ASP A 833 29.69 -19.22 16.13
C ASP A 833 29.19 -19.50 17.56
N ALA A 834 28.12 -20.28 17.71
CA ALA A 834 27.64 -20.78 19.00
C ALA A 834 28.70 -21.64 19.70
N ALA A 835 29.39 -22.52 18.95
CA ALA A 835 30.45 -23.36 19.51
C ALA A 835 31.69 -22.57 19.93
N LYS A 836 32.05 -21.49 19.21
CA LYS A 836 33.15 -20.59 19.61
C LYS A 836 32.83 -19.86 20.91
N LEU A 837 31.60 -19.34 21.05
CA LEU A 837 31.18 -18.71 22.29
C LEU A 837 31.06 -19.72 23.44
N GLY A 838 30.60 -20.94 23.13
CA GLY A 838 30.56 -22.05 24.08
C GLY A 838 31.94 -22.38 24.65
N ASP A 839 32.99 -22.40 23.81
CA ASP A 839 34.37 -22.59 24.28
C ASP A 839 34.82 -21.46 25.23
N ARG A 840 34.55 -20.19 24.89
CA ARG A 840 34.83 -19.02 25.76
C ARG A 840 34.17 -19.13 27.13
N LEU A 841 32.96 -19.71 27.18
CA LEU A 841 32.18 -19.94 28.39
C LEU A 841 32.39 -21.33 29.04
N GLN A 842 33.39 -22.08 28.57
CA GLN A 842 33.73 -23.42 29.06
C GLN A 842 32.63 -24.48 28.91
N GLN A 843 31.68 -24.28 27.99
CA GLN A 843 30.59 -25.20 27.66
C GLN A 843 31.01 -26.22 26.59
N LYS A 844 32.09 -26.97 26.89
CA LYS A 844 32.78 -27.84 25.92
C LYS A 844 31.89 -28.92 25.29
N ALA A 845 30.92 -29.44 26.03
CA ALA A 845 30.00 -30.47 25.56
C ALA A 845 29.06 -29.94 24.46
N ASP A 846 28.41 -28.79 24.72
CA ASP A 846 27.53 -28.13 23.75
C ASP A 846 28.35 -27.69 22.52
N ALA A 847 29.53 -27.10 22.72
CA ALA A 847 30.40 -26.66 21.63
C ALA A 847 30.87 -27.81 20.71
N SER A 848 31.24 -28.96 21.29
CA SER A 848 31.63 -30.14 20.50
C SER A 848 30.45 -30.68 19.69
N ARG A 849 29.26 -30.77 20.30
CA ARG A 849 28.03 -31.24 19.65
C ARG A 849 27.62 -30.35 18.47
N TRP A 850 27.71 -29.03 18.63
CA TRP A 850 27.35 -28.10 17.55
C TRP A 850 28.37 -28.10 16.41
N ARG A 851 29.67 -28.27 16.68
CA ARG A 851 30.68 -28.47 15.63
C ARG A 851 30.42 -29.75 14.84
N GLU A 852 30.09 -30.84 15.51
CA GLU A 852 29.72 -32.09 14.86
C GLU A 852 28.50 -31.90 13.94
N GLN A 853 27.46 -31.23 14.43
CA GLN A 853 26.28 -30.91 13.61
C GLN A 853 26.61 -30.03 12.40
N ALA A 854 27.46 -29.00 12.59
CA ALA A 854 27.90 -28.12 11.51
C ALA A 854 28.68 -28.91 10.44
N ASN A 855 29.51 -29.87 10.85
CA ASN A 855 30.24 -30.73 9.93
C ASN A 855 29.30 -31.67 9.15
N GLN A 856 28.29 -32.23 9.80
CA GLN A 856 27.26 -33.04 9.12
C GLN A 856 26.50 -32.21 8.08
N LEU A 857 26.11 -30.98 8.43
CA LEU A 857 25.43 -30.06 7.54
C LEU A 857 26.30 -29.68 6.33
N LYS A 858 27.58 -29.37 6.56
CA LYS A 858 28.54 -29.12 5.49
C LYS A 858 28.71 -30.33 4.56
N ALA A 859 28.85 -31.53 5.11
CA ALA A 859 29.01 -32.75 4.32
C ALA A 859 27.75 -33.05 3.47
N ALA A 860 26.56 -32.84 4.04
CA ALA A 860 25.30 -32.98 3.30
C ALA A 860 25.18 -31.94 2.18
N TRP A 861 25.50 -30.67 2.48
CA TRP A 861 25.50 -29.60 1.49
C TRP A 861 26.49 -29.86 0.34
N GLN A 862 27.70 -30.35 0.65
CA GLN A 862 28.70 -30.72 -0.36
C GLN A 862 28.22 -31.83 -1.30
N LYS A 863 27.47 -32.81 -0.79
CA LYS A 863 26.98 -33.95 -1.58
C LYS A 863 25.92 -33.52 -2.61
N GLU A 864 25.08 -32.57 -2.24
CA GLU A 864 23.98 -32.06 -3.08
C GLU A 864 24.37 -30.83 -3.90
N PHE A 865 25.65 -30.43 -3.86
CA PHE A 865 26.16 -29.23 -4.52
C PHE A 865 25.89 -29.27 -6.03
N GLU A 866 26.50 -30.17 -6.80
CA GLU A 866 26.32 -30.24 -8.27
C GLU A 866 24.87 -30.27 -8.80
N PRO A 867 23.92 -31.08 -8.27
CA PRO A 867 22.57 -31.18 -8.83
C PRO A 867 21.67 -29.95 -8.60
N PHE A 868 21.91 -29.12 -7.58
CA PHE A 868 21.04 -27.99 -7.21
C PHE A 868 21.72 -26.61 -7.32
N PHE A 869 23.06 -26.56 -7.38
CA PHE A 869 23.87 -25.34 -7.24
C PHE A 869 23.62 -24.23 -8.28
N SER A 870 23.33 -24.57 -9.54
CA SER A 870 23.09 -23.55 -10.58
C SER A 870 21.72 -22.85 -10.45
N GLN A 871 20.82 -23.34 -9.59
CA GLN A 871 19.43 -22.90 -9.52
C GLN A 871 19.13 -22.01 -8.30
N VAL A 872 20.09 -21.81 -7.40
CA VAL A 872 19.86 -21.21 -6.07
C VAL A 872 20.70 -19.95 -5.85
N ASP A 873 20.04 -18.79 -5.82
CA ASP A 873 20.71 -17.48 -5.65
C ASP A 873 21.48 -17.37 -4.33
N THR A 874 20.96 -17.95 -3.23
CA THR A 874 21.57 -17.82 -1.90
C THR A 874 22.95 -18.47 -1.77
N THR A 875 23.28 -19.40 -2.66
CA THR A 875 24.62 -19.95 -2.72
C THR A 875 25.65 -18.91 -3.17
N TYR A 876 25.28 -18.04 -4.10
CA TYR A 876 26.14 -16.97 -4.63
C TYR A 876 26.22 -15.77 -3.70
N THR A 877 25.26 -15.59 -2.79
CA THR A 877 25.27 -14.48 -1.82
C THR A 877 25.84 -14.87 -0.47
N SER A 878 25.76 -16.15 -0.09
CA SER A 878 26.05 -16.63 1.27
C SER A 878 27.17 -17.69 1.35
N GLY A 879 27.78 -18.07 0.23
CA GLY A 879 28.72 -19.20 0.14
C GLY A 879 30.04 -19.04 0.93
N LEU A 880 30.81 -17.97 0.65
CA LEU A 880 32.02 -17.61 1.41
C LEU A 880 31.69 -16.53 2.45
N TRP A 881 31.15 -15.40 2.00
CA TRP A 881 30.54 -14.41 2.88
C TRP A 881 29.07 -14.75 3.10
N PRO A 882 28.50 -14.66 4.32
CA PRO A 882 29.20 -14.63 5.61
C PRO A 882 29.50 -16.04 6.15
N SER A 883 29.04 -17.11 5.49
CA SER A 883 28.99 -18.45 6.09
C SER A 883 30.30 -19.22 6.08
N GLY A 884 31.09 -19.13 5.00
CA GLY A 884 32.26 -19.96 4.75
C GLY A 884 31.98 -21.42 4.42
N ILE A 885 30.73 -21.80 4.13
CA ILE A 885 30.38 -23.20 3.84
C ILE A 885 30.99 -23.69 2.52
N ALA A 886 31.10 -22.81 1.52
CA ALA A 886 31.51 -23.12 0.16
C ALA A 886 33.03 -23.17 -0.06
N VAL A 887 33.84 -23.06 1.00
CA VAL A 887 35.31 -23.04 0.92
C VAL A 887 35.88 -24.28 0.24
N SER A 888 35.23 -25.44 0.39
CA SER A 888 35.61 -26.70 -0.26
C SER A 888 35.24 -26.79 -1.74
N ASN A 889 34.34 -25.93 -2.21
CA ASN A 889 33.76 -25.92 -3.55
C ASN A 889 34.03 -24.57 -4.24
N GLN A 890 35.17 -23.96 -3.90
CA GLN A 890 35.52 -22.61 -4.31
C GLN A 890 35.66 -22.50 -5.83
N GLN A 891 36.13 -23.56 -6.50
CA GLN A 891 36.32 -23.58 -7.94
C GLN A 891 34.97 -23.49 -8.66
N GLU A 892 34.02 -24.33 -8.26
CA GLU A 892 32.67 -24.37 -8.83
C GLU A 892 31.90 -23.07 -8.49
N LEU A 893 32.07 -22.55 -7.27
CA LEU A 893 31.52 -21.25 -6.88
C LEU A 893 32.03 -20.13 -7.78
N THR A 894 33.33 -20.11 -8.05
CA THR A 894 33.96 -19.11 -8.92
C THR A 894 33.42 -19.21 -10.35
N GLN A 895 33.22 -20.43 -10.87
CA GLN A 895 32.67 -20.64 -12.21
C GLN A 895 31.23 -20.14 -12.32
N GLY A 896 30.36 -20.46 -11.36
CA GLY A 896 28.98 -19.99 -11.36
C GLY A 896 28.87 -18.47 -11.19
N LEU A 897 29.68 -17.88 -10.30
CA LEU A 897 29.79 -16.42 -10.17
C LEU A 897 30.27 -15.77 -11.47
N GLN A 898 31.23 -16.38 -12.17
CA GLN A 898 31.72 -15.87 -13.46
C GLN A 898 30.61 -15.87 -14.52
N GLN A 899 29.82 -16.95 -14.60
CA GLN A 899 28.68 -17.01 -15.53
C GLN A 899 27.65 -15.91 -15.25
N ARG A 900 27.32 -15.66 -13.97
CA ARG A 900 26.43 -14.56 -13.58
C ARG A 900 27.01 -13.19 -13.91
N TRP A 901 28.31 -13.01 -13.68
CA TRP A 901 29.04 -11.79 -14.02
C TRP A 901 28.95 -11.49 -15.52
N ASP A 902 29.24 -12.48 -16.36
CA ASP A 902 29.22 -12.34 -17.82
C ASP A 902 27.81 -12.11 -18.39
N GLY A 903 26.78 -12.64 -17.73
CA GLY A 903 25.38 -12.47 -18.15
C GLY A 903 24.73 -11.15 -17.71
N SER A 904 25.22 -10.51 -16.65
CA SER A 904 24.58 -9.34 -16.03
C SER A 904 25.29 -8.00 -16.30
N ARG A 905 26.45 -8.03 -16.98
CA ARG A 905 27.30 -6.85 -17.18
C ARG A 905 27.73 -6.64 -18.63
N ASN A 906 28.10 -5.41 -18.95
CA ASN A 906 28.69 -5.04 -20.24
C ASN A 906 30.22 -5.28 -20.26
N ALA A 907 30.86 -4.99 -21.41
CA ALA A 907 32.30 -5.18 -21.59
C ALA A 907 33.15 -4.29 -20.67
N GLU A 908 32.59 -3.16 -20.22
CA GLU A 908 33.18 -2.21 -19.28
C GLU A 908 32.99 -2.64 -17.81
N GLY A 909 32.25 -3.73 -17.57
CA GLY A 909 31.99 -4.28 -16.23
C GLY A 909 30.87 -3.57 -15.47
N GLU A 910 30.07 -2.74 -16.13
CA GLU A 910 28.89 -2.08 -15.56
C GLU A 910 27.67 -3.02 -15.64
N LEU A 911 26.75 -2.91 -14.69
CA LEU A 911 25.50 -3.68 -14.72
C LEU A 911 24.63 -3.23 -15.89
N ASN A 912 24.09 -4.20 -16.64
CA ASN A 912 23.20 -3.93 -17.77
C ASN A 912 21.89 -3.25 -17.34
N GLU A 913 21.40 -3.58 -16.14
CA GLU A 913 20.18 -3.03 -15.55
C GLU A 913 20.37 -2.80 -14.04
N ALA A 914 19.56 -1.93 -13.46
CA ALA A 914 19.56 -1.71 -12.01
C ALA A 914 19.04 -2.97 -11.29
N PRO A 915 19.77 -3.51 -10.29
CA PRO A 915 19.35 -4.73 -9.61
C PRO A 915 18.07 -4.50 -8.81
N GLU A 916 17.13 -5.42 -8.89
CA GLU A 916 15.89 -5.39 -8.10
C GLU A 916 16.18 -5.44 -6.59
N SER A 917 17.15 -6.28 -6.19
CA SER A 917 17.61 -6.45 -4.81
C SER A 917 19.09 -6.07 -4.68
N PRO A 918 19.41 -4.77 -4.49
CA PRO A 918 20.78 -4.28 -4.37
C PRO A 918 21.67 -5.01 -3.35
N HIS A 919 21.08 -5.42 -2.22
CA HIS A 919 21.79 -6.10 -1.14
C HIS A 919 22.36 -7.46 -1.58
N PHE A 920 21.66 -8.23 -2.43
CA PHE A 920 22.20 -9.48 -2.98
C PHE A 920 23.37 -9.24 -3.92
N ASN A 921 23.33 -8.18 -4.73
CA ASN A 921 24.46 -7.83 -5.60
C ASN A 921 25.72 -7.45 -4.78
N LEU A 922 25.53 -6.76 -3.66
CA LEU A 922 26.62 -6.45 -2.72
C LEU A 922 27.11 -7.72 -1.99
N ALA A 923 26.21 -8.63 -1.59
CA ALA A 923 26.56 -9.92 -1.00
C ALA A 923 27.36 -10.82 -1.97
N GLU A 924 27.02 -10.84 -3.26
CA GLU A 924 27.84 -11.47 -4.31
C GLU A 924 29.21 -10.79 -4.44
N THR A 925 29.26 -9.47 -4.27
CA THR A 925 30.50 -8.69 -4.37
C THR A 925 31.49 -9.03 -3.25
N HIS A 926 31.01 -9.35 -2.05
CA HIS A 926 31.86 -9.91 -0.99
C HIS A 926 32.54 -11.21 -1.41
N GLN A 927 31.86 -12.07 -2.18
CA GLN A 927 32.47 -13.31 -2.67
C GLN A 927 33.68 -13.01 -3.56
N TRP A 928 33.57 -12.04 -4.47
CA TRP A 928 34.68 -11.61 -5.33
C TRP A 928 35.87 -11.09 -4.53
N LEU A 929 35.63 -10.39 -3.43
CA LEU A 929 36.70 -9.94 -2.53
C LEU A 929 37.45 -11.15 -1.93
N PHE A 930 36.72 -12.15 -1.42
CA PHE A 930 37.32 -13.37 -0.85
C PHE A 930 37.95 -14.29 -1.88
N LEU A 931 37.51 -14.22 -3.14
CA LEU A 931 38.15 -14.88 -4.29
C LEU A 931 39.35 -14.10 -4.85
N ASN A 932 39.76 -13.00 -4.19
CA ASN A 932 40.90 -12.17 -4.58
C ASN A 932 40.73 -11.57 -6.00
N GLN A 933 39.54 -11.07 -6.31
CA GLN A 933 39.18 -10.39 -7.57
C GLN A 933 38.79 -8.92 -7.32
N PRO A 934 39.71 -8.06 -6.84
CA PRO A 934 39.39 -6.69 -6.41
C PRO A 934 38.88 -5.79 -7.54
N ASP A 935 39.25 -6.05 -8.80
CA ASP A 935 38.78 -5.24 -9.94
C ASP A 935 37.26 -5.35 -10.11
N LYS A 936 36.69 -6.54 -9.89
CA LYS A 936 35.24 -6.76 -9.92
C LYS A 936 34.53 -6.06 -8.75
N VAL A 937 35.17 -6.05 -7.58
CA VAL A 937 34.66 -5.35 -6.39
C VAL A 937 34.56 -3.85 -6.67
N TRP A 938 35.61 -3.25 -7.22
CA TRP A 938 35.63 -1.82 -7.57
C TRP A 938 34.65 -1.46 -8.70
N ALA A 939 34.47 -2.32 -9.69
CA ALA A 939 33.47 -2.11 -10.74
C ALA A 939 32.05 -2.03 -10.16
N THR A 940 31.67 -2.95 -9.26
CA THR A 940 30.38 -2.86 -8.55
C THR A 940 30.28 -1.60 -7.68
N LEU A 941 31.31 -1.31 -6.89
CA LEU A 941 31.30 -0.18 -5.96
C LEU A 941 31.11 1.17 -6.69
N ARG A 942 31.83 1.37 -7.80
CA ARG A 942 31.70 2.58 -8.64
C ARG A 942 30.32 2.70 -9.26
N TRP A 943 29.74 1.59 -9.73
CA TRP A 943 28.39 1.58 -10.27
C TRP A 943 27.37 2.04 -9.21
N PHE A 944 27.44 1.51 -7.99
CA PHE A 944 26.55 1.93 -6.90
C PHE A 944 26.74 3.39 -6.50
N TRP A 945 27.98 3.89 -6.50
CA TRP A 945 28.26 5.30 -6.24
C TRP A 945 27.77 6.24 -7.35
N GLN A 946 27.62 5.78 -8.58
CA GLN A 946 27.04 6.56 -9.67
C GLN A 946 25.51 6.47 -9.69
N ASN A 947 24.94 5.38 -9.17
CA ASN A 947 23.50 5.09 -9.19
C ASN A 947 22.90 5.14 -7.78
N GLN A 948 22.86 6.34 -7.19
CA GLN A 948 22.30 6.59 -5.86
C GLN A 948 20.88 7.16 -5.94
N SER A 949 20.04 6.83 -4.96
CA SER A 949 18.70 7.43 -4.83
C SER A 949 18.76 8.90 -4.37
N SER A 950 19.78 9.28 -3.60
CA SER A 950 20.06 10.65 -3.15
C SER A 950 21.53 11.00 -3.44
N PRO A 951 21.83 11.75 -4.51
CA PRO A 951 23.20 11.96 -4.99
C PRO A 951 24.14 12.55 -3.93
N GLY A 952 25.20 11.79 -3.59
CA GLY A 952 26.22 12.20 -2.61
C GLY A 952 25.89 11.86 -1.15
N LEU A 953 24.70 11.31 -0.90
CA LEU A 953 24.32 10.77 0.42
C LEU A 953 24.35 9.24 0.48
N PHE A 954 24.63 8.55 -0.63
CA PHE A 954 24.87 7.11 -0.69
C PHE A 954 23.70 6.27 -0.15
N THR A 955 22.48 6.62 -0.58
CA THR A 955 21.28 5.82 -0.31
C THR A 955 20.88 5.03 -1.56
N TRP A 956 20.36 3.82 -1.33
CA TRP A 956 19.88 2.93 -2.38
C TRP A 956 18.51 2.37 -2.03
N TRP A 957 17.86 1.77 -3.01
CA TRP A 957 16.54 1.18 -2.89
C TRP A 957 16.56 -0.23 -2.31
N GLY A 958 15.38 -0.67 -1.89
CA GLY A 958 15.00 -2.06 -1.74
C GLY A 958 13.64 -2.24 -2.41
N SER A 959 13.27 -3.48 -2.70
CA SER A 959 11.97 -3.75 -3.32
C SER A 959 10.82 -3.31 -2.40
N ASN A 960 9.71 -2.86 -3.00
CA ASN A 960 8.55 -2.40 -2.24
C ASN A 960 7.87 -3.54 -1.44
N ASP A 961 8.14 -4.79 -1.81
CA ASP A 961 7.58 -6.02 -1.25
C ASP A 961 8.68 -7.05 -0.93
N GLU A 962 9.75 -6.65 -0.23
CA GLU A 962 10.81 -7.60 0.16
C GLU A 962 10.33 -8.57 1.24
N GLY A 963 9.87 -9.75 0.82
CA GLY A 963 9.50 -10.88 1.67
C GLY A 963 8.42 -11.77 1.04
N PRO A 964 8.21 -13.00 1.54
CA PRO A 964 7.17 -13.89 1.01
C PRO A 964 5.75 -13.36 1.20
N VAL A 965 5.55 -12.39 2.10
CA VAL A 965 4.28 -11.68 2.33
C VAL A 965 4.56 -10.18 2.49
N ALA A 966 3.93 -9.36 1.64
CA ALA A 966 4.00 -7.90 1.74
C ALA A 966 3.53 -7.41 3.12
N THR A 967 4.16 -6.34 3.64
CA THR A 967 3.71 -5.75 4.91
C THR A 967 2.30 -5.20 4.72
N PRO A 968 1.31 -5.64 5.53
CA PRO A 968 -0.05 -5.11 5.47
C PRO A 968 -0.09 -3.59 5.51
N LYS A 969 -0.86 -2.96 4.61
CA LYS A 969 -1.01 -1.50 4.56
C LYS A 969 -1.50 -0.93 5.89
N SER A 970 -2.30 -1.67 6.66
CA SER A 970 -2.74 -1.28 8.03
C SER A 970 -1.59 -0.95 8.96
N LEU A 971 -0.47 -1.66 8.85
CA LEU A 971 0.65 -1.51 9.75
C LEU A 971 1.47 -0.28 9.40
N SER A 972 1.57 0.06 8.11
CA SER A 972 2.35 1.18 7.65
C SER A 972 1.74 2.55 7.98
N LYS A 973 2.59 3.54 8.25
CA LYS A 973 2.17 4.92 8.52
C LYS A 973 2.16 5.82 7.28
N TRP A 974 2.69 5.37 6.14
CA TRP A 974 2.82 6.20 4.93
C TRP A 974 1.50 6.79 4.43
N GLN A 975 0.42 6.02 4.51
CA GLN A 975 -0.91 6.49 4.09
C GLN A 975 -1.44 7.62 4.97
N TRP A 976 -0.94 7.71 6.21
CA TRP A 976 -1.31 8.70 7.22
C TRP A 976 -0.47 9.98 7.18
N VAL A 977 0.44 10.09 6.21
CA VAL A 977 1.17 11.34 5.92
C VAL A 977 0.86 11.83 4.50
N ARG A 978 1.04 13.12 4.25
CA ARG A 978 0.86 13.74 2.92
C ARG A 978 2.08 13.56 2.02
N GLY A 979 3.20 13.07 2.56
CA GLY A 979 4.50 13.04 1.89
C GLY A 979 4.83 11.83 1.03
N TRP A 980 4.10 10.74 1.17
CA TRP A 980 4.50 9.45 0.60
C TRP A 980 3.63 9.05 -0.59
N ILE A 981 3.87 9.61 -1.77
CA ILE A 981 2.91 9.60 -2.88
C ILE A 981 3.33 8.60 -3.97
N ASN A 982 3.28 7.30 -3.66
CA ASN A 982 3.68 6.20 -4.56
C ASN A 982 5.11 6.33 -5.11
N PRO A 983 6.15 6.32 -4.24
CA PRO A 983 7.53 6.39 -4.71
C PRO A 983 7.85 5.14 -5.53
N ALA A 984 8.72 5.27 -6.55
CA ALA A 984 9.12 4.14 -7.38
C ALA A 984 9.81 3.03 -6.56
N GLN A 985 10.51 3.43 -5.50
CA GLN A 985 11.31 2.59 -4.62
C GLN A 985 11.31 3.15 -3.20
N VAL A 986 11.40 2.28 -2.18
CA VAL A 986 11.56 2.70 -0.79
C VAL A 986 13.03 2.93 -0.48
N THR A 987 13.38 4.10 0.05
CA THR A 987 14.76 4.50 0.35
C THR A 987 14.83 5.22 1.70
N PRO A 988 15.90 5.06 2.49
CA PRO A 988 17.03 4.17 2.25
C PRO A 988 16.69 2.71 2.58
N HIS A 989 17.32 1.76 1.89
CA HIS A 989 17.29 0.35 2.29
C HIS A 989 18.47 0.03 3.21
N TYR A 990 18.20 -0.35 4.46
CA TYR A 990 19.22 -0.43 5.50
C TYR A 990 19.98 -1.76 5.50
N TRP A 991 19.45 -2.84 4.91
CA TRP A 991 20.28 -4.02 4.62
C TRP A 991 21.30 -3.72 3.52
N THR A 992 20.90 -3.03 2.44
CA THR A 992 21.85 -2.59 1.40
C THR A 992 22.95 -1.70 1.99
N ALA A 993 22.57 -0.77 2.88
CA ALA A 993 23.53 0.08 3.59
C ALA A 993 24.51 -0.72 4.46
N ALA A 994 24.01 -1.74 5.18
CA ALA A 994 24.82 -2.62 6.00
C ALA A 994 25.80 -3.48 5.17
N GLU A 995 25.36 -4.02 4.03
CA GLU A 995 26.22 -4.79 3.13
C GLU A 995 27.32 -3.91 2.53
N MET A 996 26.99 -2.70 2.09
CA MET A 996 27.97 -1.74 1.58
C MET A 996 29.02 -1.43 2.65
N LEU A 997 28.58 -1.15 3.89
CA LEU A 997 29.49 -0.87 5.00
C LEU A 997 30.40 -2.06 5.31
N LEU A 998 29.84 -3.27 5.41
CA LEU A 998 30.62 -4.48 5.69
C LEU A 998 31.62 -4.77 4.57
N LEU A 999 31.22 -4.61 3.31
CA LEU A 999 32.11 -4.79 2.15
C LEU A 999 33.28 -3.81 2.21
N GLN A 1000 33.00 -2.52 2.42
CA GLN A 1000 34.05 -1.51 2.52
C GLN A 1000 34.98 -1.77 3.72
N LEU A 1001 34.47 -2.27 4.84
CA LEU A 1001 35.31 -2.65 5.99
C LEU A 1001 36.20 -3.86 5.68
N ASP A 1002 35.66 -4.90 5.02
CA ASP A 1002 36.42 -6.10 4.64
C ASP A 1002 37.45 -5.81 3.53
N MET A 1003 37.17 -4.85 2.64
CA MET A 1003 38.15 -4.33 1.67
C MET A 1003 39.39 -3.75 2.36
N LEU A 1004 39.23 -3.13 3.54
CA LEU A 1004 40.33 -2.59 4.34
C LEU A 1004 41.08 -3.70 5.09
N ALA A 1005 40.37 -4.58 5.80
CA ALA A 1005 40.93 -5.81 6.34
C ALA A 1005 39.84 -6.81 6.76
N TYR A 1006 40.12 -8.11 6.64
CA TYR A 1006 39.26 -9.18 7.14
C TYR A 1006 40.08 -10.35 7.73
N VAL A 1007 39.43 -11.24 8.50
CA VAL A 1007 40.07 -12.49 8.97
C VAL A 1007 39.68 -13.62 8.04
N ASP A 1008 40.69 -14.23 7.41
CA ASP A 1008 40.55 -15.47 6.70
C ASP A 1008 40.63 -16.64 7.70
N SER A 1009 39.47 -17.27 7.97
CA SER A 1009 39.36 -18.44 8.84
C SER A 1009 39.48 -19.77 8.09
N THR A 1010 39.79 -19.75 6.80
CA THR A 1010 39.89 -20.95 5.95
C THR A 1010 41.28 -21.57 5.95
N ALA A 1011 42.31 -20.77 6.25
CA ALA A 1011 43.68 -21.24 6.42
C ALA A 1011 43.82 -22.07 7.72
N ASN A 1012 44.80 -22.99 7.75
CA ASN A 1012 45.14 -23.83 8.92
C ASN A 1012 45.35 -23.03 10.22
N SER A 1013 45.65 -21.74 10.10
CA SER A 1013 45.69 -20.78 11.19
C SER A 1013 44.96 -19.50 10.75
N PRO A 1014 44.10 -18.90 11.60
CA PRO A 1014 43.43 -17.64 11.28
C PRO A 1014 44.44 -16.58 10.84
N THR A 1015 44.18 -15.97 9.69
CA THR A 1015 45.11 -15.01 9.07
C THR A 1015 44.40 -13.68 8.83
N LEU A 1016 45.00 -12.59 9.32
CA LEU A 1016 44.58 -11.23 9.04
C LEU A 1016 45.00 -10.85 7.62
N VAL A 1017 44.04 -10.59 6.75
CA VAL A 1017 44.28 -10.08 5.41
C VAL A 1017 44.13 -8.56 5.42
N ILE A 1018 45.17 -7.82 5.08
CA ILE A 1018 45.18 -6.36 5.05
C ILE A 1018 45.14 -5.86 3.61
N GLY A 1019 44.18 -4.99 3.31
CA GLY A 1019 44.09 -4.26 2.05
C GLY A 1019 43.74 -5.12 0.84
N ALA A 1020 42.92 -6.16 1.00
CA ALA A 1020 42.46 -6.99 -0.12
C ALA A 1020 41.69 -6.20 -1.19
N GLY A 1021 41.00 -5.13 -0.79
CA GLY A 1021 40.32 -4.23 -1.70
C GLY A 1021 41.13 -2.98 -2.08
N VAL A 1022 42.41 -2.87 -1.73
CA VAL A 1022 43.23 -1.71 -2.08
C VAL A 1022 43.58 -1.75 -3.57
N PRO A 1023 43.19 -0.74 -4.36
CA PRO A 1023 43.52 -0.69 -5.77
C PRO A 1023 44.97 -0.22 -5.97
N LYS A 1024 45.59 -0.60 -7.10
CA LYS A 1024 47.02 -0.33 -7.37
C LYS A 1024 47.36 1.16 -7.33
N GLU A 1025 46.42 2.02 -7.69
CA GLU A 1025 46.57 3.47 -7.72
C GLU A 1025 46.87 4.06 -6.34
N TRP A 1026 46.35 3.45 -5.28
CA TRP A 1026 46.52 3.93 -3.90
C TRP A 1026 47.95 3.74 -3.39
N LEU A 1027 48.68 2.74 -3.91
CA LEU A 1027 50.05 2.43 -3.47
C LEU A 1027 51.07 3.54 -3.79
N LYS A 1028 50.70 4.50 -4.65
CA LYS A 1028 51.54 5.64 -5.06
C LYS A 1028 51.79 6.67 -3.96
N GLN A 1029 51.00 6.65 -2.89
CA GLN A 1029 51.13 7.59 -1.78
C GLN A 1029 50.91 6.89 -0.42
N PRO A 1030 51.38 7.45 0.70
CA PRO A 1030 51.09 6.89 2.01
C PRO A 1030 49.59 6.95 2.34
N PHE A 1031 49.09 5.91 3.00
CA PHE A 1031 47.70 5.85 3.49
C PHE A 1031 47.60 4.88 4.68
N GLY A 1032 46.50 4.93 5.42
CA GLY A 1032 46.33 4.05 6.57
C GLY A 1032 44.95 4.10 7.21
N VAL A 1033 44.75 3.14 8.10
CA VAL A 1033 43.52 2.93 8.86
C VAL A 1033 43.89 2.78 10.33
N LYS A 1034 43.14 3.45 11.20
CA LYS A 1034 43.26 3.27 12.65
C LYS A 1034 41.92 2.90 13.27
N ASN A 1035 42.00 2.17 14.36
CA ASN A 1035 40.88 1.72 15.17
C ASN A 1035 39.90 0.80 14.42
N LEU A 1036 40.37 0.06 13.41
CA LEU A 1036 39.54 -0.93 12.72
C LEU A 1036 39.32 -2.13 13.64
N ARG A 1037 38.05 -2.48 13.86
CA ARG A 1037 37.67 -3.61 14.73
C ARG A 1037 37.46 -4.88 13.93
N LEU A 1038 38.15 -5.93 14.35
CA LEU A 1038 38.15 -7.20 13.65
C LEU A 1038 38.43 -8.35 14.62
N ALA A 1039 37.54 -9.35 14.68
CA ALA A 1039 37.66 -10.52 15.54
C ALA A 1039 38.11 -10.20 17.00
N GLY A 1040 37.48 -9.20 17.62
CA GLY A 1040 37.80 -8.76 18.99
C GLY A 1040 39.13 -8.02 19.16
N ARG A 1041 39.80 -7.66 18.06
CA ARG A 1041 41.08 -6.94 18.04
C ARG A 1041 40.89 -5.52 17.50
N LEU A 1042 41.75 -4.61 17.98
CA LEU A 1042 41.92 -3.29 17.37
C LEU A 1042 43.12 -3.34 16.43
N VAL A 1043 42.88 -3.05 15.16
CA VAL A 1043 43.89 -3.11 14.09
C VAL A 1043 44.16 -1.70 13.58
N ASN A 1044 45.43 -1.30 13.67
CA ASN A 1044 45.94 -0.11 13.00
C ASN A 1044 46.95 -0.55 11.95
N TRP A 1045 46.86 0.00 10.75
CA TRP A 1045 47.85 -0.27 9.72
C TRP A 1045 48.12 0.96 8.84
N GLN A 1046 49.33 1.06 8.33
CA GLN A 1046 49.78 2.17 7.49
C GLN A 1046 50.75 1.69 6.42
N TRP A 1047 50.44 2.03 5.17
CA TRP A 1047 51.34 1.92 4.03
C TRP A 1047 52.17 3.21 3.92
N ASP A 1048 53.50 3.10 3.87
CA ASP A 1048 54.39 4.26 3.74
C ASP A 1048 54.98 4.44 2.33
N GLY A 1049 54.56 3.62 1.37
CA GLY A 1049 55.10 3.58 0.01
C GLY A 1049 56.10 2.45 -0.23
N LYS A 1050 56.62 1.79 0.82
CA LYS A 1050 57.60 0.70 0.70
C LYS A 1050 57.33 -0.49 1.62
N GLN A 1051 56.80 -0.26 2.81
CA GLN A 1051 56.54 -1.29 3.82
C GLN A 1051 55.15 -1.08 4.45
N MET A 1052 54.59 -2.17 5.00
CA MET A 1052 53.35 -2.14 5.76
C MET A 1052 53.65 -2.13 7.26
N ASN A 1053 53.21 -1.08 7.96
CA ASN A 1053 53.31 -0.99 9.41
C ASN A 1053 51.98 -1.42 10.03
N VAL A 1054 51.99 -2.40 10.93
CA VAL A 1054 50.77 -2.93 11.58
C VAL A 1054 50.93 -2.90 13.09
N GLN A 1055 49.89 -2.46 13.79
CA GLN A 1055 49.76 -2.60 15.23
C GLN A 1055 48.48 -3.38 15.54
N LEU A 1056 48.62 -4.44 16.33
CA LEU A 1056 47.52 -5.29 16.76
C LEU A 1056 47.40 -5.21 18.28
N GLN A 1057 46.23 -4.81 18.76
CA GLN A 1057 45.87 -4.94 20.16
C GLN A 1057 45.03 -6.22 20.34
N GLY A 1058 45.60 -7.22 21.02
CA GLY A 1058 45.00 -8.54 21.23
C GLY A 1058 45.98 -9.67 20.93
N GLU A 1059 45.46 -10.91 20.79
CA GLU A 1059 46.28 -12.08 20.47
C GLU A 1059 46.96 -11.95 19.10
N LYS A 1060 48.21 -12.42 19.02
CA LYS A 1060 48.99 -12.47 17.77
C LYS A 1060 48.25 -13.27 16.69
N MET A 1061 48.33 -12.80 15.46
CA MET A 1061 47.71 -13.43 14.28
C MET A 1061 48.67 -13.35 13.09
N ASN A 1062 48.62 -14.34 12.21
CA ASN A 1062 49.36 -14.29 10.95
C ASN A 1062 48.82 -13.15 10.08
N ILE A 1063 49.69 -12.47 9.34
CA ILE A 1063 49.31 -11.31 8.52
C ILE A 1063 49.66 -11.62 7.06
N ARG A 1064 48.71 -11.37 6.16
CA ARG A 1064 48.86 -11.44 4.71
C ARG A 1064 48.40 -10.12 4.10
N LEU A 1065 49.14 -9.60 3.12
CA LEU A 1065 48.70 -8.42 2.36
C LEU A 1065 47.82 -8.84 1.17
N GLY A 1066 46.96 -7.93 0.73
CA GLY A 1066 46.18 -8.09 -0.50
C GLY A 1066 47.08 -8.28 -1.73
N SER A 1067 46.55 -8.92 -2.77
CA SER A 1067 47.33 -9.28 -3.98
C SER A 1067 47.85 -8.09 -4.80
N THR A 1068 47.36 -6.87 -4.54
CA THR A 1068 47.84 -5.66 -5.20
C THR A 1068 49.17 -5.15 -4.64
N PHE A 1069 49.52 -5.51 -3.39
CA PHE A 1069 50.82 -5.19 -2.80
C PHE A 1069 51.93 -6.07 -3.41
N PRO A 1070 53.16 -5.57 -3.56
CA PRO A 1070 54.30 -6.39 -4.01
C PRO A 1070 54.51 -7.61 -3.09
N ALA A 1071 54.79 -8.78 -3.67
CA ALA A 1071 54.88 -10.05 -2.91
C ALA A 1071 55.92 -10.02 -1.77
N ASP A 1072 57.03 -9.31 -1.96
CA ASP A 1072 58.13 -9.21 -0.98
C ASP A 1072 58.02 -7.97 -0.08
N THR A 1073 56.83 -7.39 0.06
CA THR A 1073 56.61 -6.20 0.90
C THR A 1073 56.95 -6.49 2.37
N PRO A 1074 57.88 -5.74 3.00
CA PRO A 1074 58.17 -5.90 4.42
C PRO A 1074 56.96 -5.55 5.28
N ILE A 1075 56.64 -6.40 6.26
CA ILE A 1075 55.59 -6.15 7.27
C ILE A 1075 56.25 -5.91 8.62
N LYS A 1076 56.12 -4.69 9.16
CA LYS A 1076 56.62 -4.33 10.49
C LYS A 1076 55.48 -4.38 11.50
N ILE A 1077 55.58 -5.29 12.46
CA ILE A 1077 54.58 -5.45 13.53
C ILE A 1077 55.08 -4.70 14.77
N GLY A 1078 54.37 -3.65 15.19
CA GLY A 1078 54.63 -2.94 16.44
C GLY A 1078 53.91 -3.62 17.62
N GLY A 1079 54.63 -3.90 18.71
CA GLY A 1079 54.04 -4.42 19.95
C GLY A 1079 53.35 -3.32 20.76
N ALA A 1080 52.10 -3.56 21.16
CA ALA A 1080 51.37 -2.71 22.10
C ALA A 1080 51.61 -3.21 23.55
N ASP A 1081 52.82 -3.04 24.07
CA ASP A 1081 53.07 -3.16 25.51
C ASP A 1081 53.16 -1.77 26.13
N GLN A 1082 51.99 -1.23 26.51
CA GLN A 1082 51.72 -0.44 27.72
C GLN A 1082 50.37 0.30 27.59
N PRO A 1083 49.42 0.13 28.53
CA PRO A 1083 48.30 1.06 28.64
C PRO A 1083 48.82 2.41 29.14
N ALA A 1084 48.49 3.47 28.41
CA ALA A 1084 48.63 4.82 28.92
C ALA A 1084 47.71 4.98 30.14
N GLN A 1085 48.30 5.16 31.32
CA GLN A 1085 47.57 5.67 32.48
C GLN A 1085 47.16 7.12 32.19
N ALA A 1086 45.85 7.36 32.05
CA ALA A 1086 45.15 8.58 32.45
C ALA A 1086 43.64 8.36 32.37
#